data_AF-G7VFL8-F1
#
_entry.id   AF-G7VFL8-F1
#
_cell.length_a   1.000
_cell.length_b   1.000
_cell.length_c   1.000
_cell.angle_alpha   90.00
_cell.angle_beta   90.00
_cell.angle_gamma   90.00
#
_symmetry.space_group_name_H-M   'P 1'
#
loop_
_entity.id
_entity.type
_entity.pdbx_description
1 polymer ?
#
loop_
_entity_poly.entity_id
_entity_poly.type
_entity_poly.pdbx_seq_one_letter_code
_entity_poly.pdbx_strand_id
1 'polypeptide(L)'
;MGICHGDEYLYIVGYDEAPGDAEWRIEMRDKKSGRLVKMWIYNPSKGEDKLSDCVVIGDRLYVVGSDVTPGNAEWAILIFDLNLTLLRLERSNPSRGWDRAERVTTDGKHLYIAGEEDGVWWRVEKRTLNLSLVKTYTSRRAEGSMTGIGINPVTGRIWAVGFVITDKGLVGRIEILTSDLNLSNWFGVLEYIPEGVVFDSEGNSYVYGAFAILKFSSKSELLAYRPDEPAFASVVVGKRLYSLDFDVLNMRELNYLLPLGKNVTIFANVSNISPMWKAVFDGYSIYLAGTINRTNDHRWLIASVSVPVVVNIIEIDGFGRLRDWGIEVVNSTGGVVARGRGNVTVELLSGRTYVAKVEGLGTQITKSFVASDGLRVSLAIPTALITARAVDGFGRVRDWAVTVVGVAEGRGAVGPVEVLGNKSYTVVVSAFGRVFNKTVYVTPGSVLNATVAVPTAYISARVVDGFKRQREWPVEIVEVGAGVGVVGPVEVLADQYVVKSTAFGAVFNKTVSVVGGQNATVVVEIPTGLITARVVDGFGAQRDWPIAVVGIAEGRGSVGPVEVLGGRRYVVTAVAFGKNFTEYVDVAAGANKSVVVKVPTGRIAVNVVDGFGRIREWPVEIVGLTAGKGTVGPVEVISGSYTVKARAFNREFSETINVQAGQEIVGVVKVPTAVINVTVLDDERKPLDKYVELVFVNGETYTKPPINLELLADKYQVRVRALGKEVVQEVVLGSGEAKNVEIVVPGTAGVDIGGTRLTYTTLGAIAAGIATSVVAVGIYAMKRRKKT
;
A
#
# COMPACT_ATOMS: atom_id res chain seq x y z
N MET A 1 73.20 -36.44 20.04
CA MET A 1 72.27 -36.08 18.94
C MET A 1 71.12 -35.31 19.54
N GLY A 2 70.78 -34.18 18.93
CA GLY A 2 69.68 -33.32 19.36
C GLY A 2 68.71 -33.04 18.22
N ILE A 3 67.49 -32.64 18.58
CA ILE A 3 66.48 -32.15 17.65
C ILE A 3 65.91 -30.82 18.17
N CYS A 4 65.73 -29.89 17.25
CA CYS A 4 65.11 -28.59 17.47
C CYS A 4 64.14 -28.26 16.34
N HIS A 5 63.25 -27.31 16.59
CA HIS A 5 62.35 -26.83 15.55
C HIS A 5 62.43 -25.31 15.43
N GLY A 6 62.39 -24.83 14.19
CA GLY A 6 62.00 -23.45 13.88
C GLY A 6 60.50 -23.40 13.56
N ASP A 7 60.10 -22.46 12.71
CA ASP A 7 58.71 -22.34 12.26
C ASP A 7 58.37 -23.44 11.23
N GLU A 8 59.14 -23.50 10.14
CA GLU A 8 58.88 -24.42 9.01
C GLU A 8 59.79 -25.66 9.00
N TYR A 9 60.95 -25.58 9.65
CA TYR A 9 61.99 -26.59 9.58
C TYR A 9 62.29 -27.25 10.93
N LEU A 10 62.76 -28.49 10.87
CA LEU A 10 63.44 -29.21 11.94
C LEU A 10 64.94 -29.11 11.73
N TYR A 11 65.68 -28.99 12.82
CA TYR A 11 67.13 -29.03 12.84
C TYR A 11 67.56 -30.24 13.66
N ILE A 12 68.35 -31.11 13.04
CA ILE A 12 68.86 -32.33 13.66
C ILE A 12 70.37 -32.17 13.73
N VAL A 13 70.93 -32.33 14.93
CA VAL A 13 72.36 -32.14 15.18
C VAL A 13 72.95 -33.44 15.69
N GLY A 14 74.12 -33.79 15.17
CA GLY A 14 74.79 -35.04 15.49
C GLY A 14 76.17 -35.10 14.88
N TYR A 15 76.56 -36.30 14.52
CA TYR A 15 77.83 -36.56 13.87
C TYR A 15 77.65 -37.57 12.73
N ASP A 16 78.61 -37.58 11.82
CA ASP A 16 78.73 -38.52 10.71
C ASP A 16 80.04 -39.31 10.88
N GLU A 17 80.01 -40.63 10.72
CA GLU A 17 81.21 -41.49 10.79
C GLU A 17 81.54 -42.13 9.43
N ALA A 18 80.75 -41.84 8.39
CA ALA A 18 80.94 -42.44 7.07
C ALA A 18 82.34 -42.21 6.48
N PRO A 19 83.02 -41.07 6.70
CA PRO A 19 84.39 -40.84 6.23
C PRO A 19 85.48 -41.63 6.98
N GLY A 20 85.16 -42.27 8.11
CA GLY A 20 86.12 -43.01 8.95
C GLY A 20 86.59 -42.27 10.20
N ASP A 21 86.25 -40.99 10.35
CA ASP A 21 86.32 -40.20 11.58
C ASP A 21 84.97 -39.51 11.85
N ALA A 22 84.66 -39.26 13.13
CA ALA A 22 83.38 -38.68 13.51
C ALA A 22 83.43 -37.16 13.30
N GLU A 23 82.70 -36.66 12.31
CA GLU A 23 82.61 -35.23 11.97
C GLU A 23 81.26 -34.64 12.37
N TRP A 24 81.20 -33.33 12.60
CA TRP A 24 79.95 -32.67 12.94
C TRP A 24 78.98 -32.65 11.77
N ARG A 25 77.70 -32.94 12.04
CA ARG A 25 76.63 -32.90 11.05
C ARG A 25 75.41 -32.18 11.59
N ILE A 26 74.82 -31.33 10.75
CA ILE A 26 73.53 -30.67 10.99
C ILE A 26 72.65 -30.86 9.76
N GLU A 27 71.41 -31.29 9.95
CA GLU A 27 70.41 -31.37 8.88
C GLU A 27 69.25 -30.41 9.15
N MET A 28 68.85 -29.68 8.11
CA MET A 28 67.62 -28.90 8.06
C MET A 28 66.60 -29.65 7.23
N ARG A 29 65.44 -29.96 7.83
CA ARG A 29 64.37 -30.77 7.22
C ARG A 29 63.04 -30.06 7.25
N ASP A 30 62.26 -30.23 6.19
CA ASP A 30 60.89 -29.73 6.12
C ASP A 30 60.02 -30.45 7.16
N LYS A 31 59.33 -29.71 8.03
CA LYS A 31 58.51 -30.28 9.11
C LYS A 31 57.35 -31.14 8.64
N LYS A 32 56.78 -30.82 7.48
CA LYS A 32 55.55 -31.46 6.97
C LYS A 32 55.85 -32.77 6.26
N SER A 33 56.92 -32.80 5.48
CA SER A 33 57.31 -33.93 4.63
C SER A 33 58.49 -34.73 5.17
N GLY A 34 59.28 -34.18 6.09
CA GLY A 34 60.52 -34.78 6.60
C GLY A 34 61.69 -34.76 5.59
N ARG A 35 61.49 -34.15 4.42
CA ARG A 35 62.51 -34.10 3.35
C ARG A 35 63.71 -33.27 3.79
N LEU A 36 64.92 -33.75 3.50
CA LEU A 36 66.16 -32.99 3.64
C LEU A 36 66.13 -31.76 2.73
N VAL A 37 66.31 -30.58 3.32
CA VAL A 37 66.36 -29.30 2.60
C VAL A 37 67.80 -28.83 2.46
N LYS A 38 68.56 -28.89 3.54
CA LYS A 38 69.97 -28.49 3.58
C LYS A 38 70.72 -29.31 4.63
N MET A 39 72.02 -29.48 4.42
CA MET A 39 72.91 -30.09 5.41
C MET A 39 74.19 -29.27 5.54
N TRP A 40 74.79 -29.34 6.72
CA TRP A 40 76.09 -28.76 7.03
C TRP A 40 76.95 -29.83 7.68
N ILE A 41 78.15 -30.04 7.15
CA ILE A 41 79.13 -31.00 7.64
C ILE A 41 80.44 -30.25 7.85
N TYR A 42 81.12 -30.53 8.96
CA TYR A 42 82.44 -29.99 9.24
C TYR A 42 83.21 -30.91 10.17
N ASN A 43 84.45 -31.21 9.79
CA ASN A 43 85.37 -31.99 10.61
C ASN A 43 86.42 -31.07 11.23
N PRO A 44 86.28 -30.68 12.51
CA PRO A 44 87.23 -29.77 13.16
C PRO A 44 88.56 -30.44 13.50
N SER A 45 88.60 -31.77 13.71
CA SER A 45 89.79 -32.48 14.17
C SER A 45 90.00 -33.82 13.45
N LYS A 46 90.84 -34.72 14.01
CA LYS A 46 90.94 -36.13 13.58
C LYS A 46 90.35 -37.08 14.62
N GLY A 47 89.77 -36.51 15.68
CA GLY A 47 89.24 -37.22 16.83
C GLY A 47 87.75 -37.49 16.70
N GLU A 48 87.12 -37.79 17.83
CA GLU A 48 85.68 -38.02 17.90
C GLU A 48 84.94 -36.69 18.10
N ASP A 49 84.55 -36.03 17.01
CA ASP A 49 83.85 -34.74 17.06
C ASP A 49 82.34 -34.94 17.01
N LYS A 50 81.62 -34.41 18.01
CA LYS A 50 80.18 -34.68 18.18
C LYS A 50 79.38 -33.44 18.50
N LEU A 51 78.25 -33.25 17.83
CA LEU A 51 77.20 -32.33 18.26
C LEU A 51 76.15 -33.08 19.08
N SER A 52 75.89 -32.58 20.29
CA SER A 52 75.05 -33.27 21.27
C SER A 52 73.64 -32.72 21.32
N ASP A 53 73.46 -31.39 21.30
CA ASP A 53 72.15 -30.77 21.46
C ASP A 53 72.05 -29.40 20.76
N CYS A 54 70.81 -28.90 20.61
CA CYS A 54 70.53 -27.59 20.06
C CYS A 54 69.37 -26.86 20.78
N VAL A 55 69.23 -25.57 20.48
CA VAL A 55 68.02 -24.78 20.75
C VAL A 55 67.85 -23.68 19.69
N VAL A 56 66.62 -23.37 19.30
CA VAL A 56 66.30 -22.25 18.41
C VAL A 56 65.79 -21.07 19.23
N ILE A 57 66.35 -19.88 19.01
CA ILE A 57 65.95 -18.64 19.68
C ILE A 57 65.87 -17.54 18.63
N GLY A 58 64.66 -17.08 18.33
CA GLY A 58 64.43 -16.13 17.24
C GLY A 58 64.87 -16.71 15.90
N ASP A 59 65.72 -15.99 15.19
CA ASP A 59 66.28 -16.34 13.87
C ASP A 59 67.62 -17.09 13.94
N ARG A 60 67.96 -17.64 15.12
CA ARG A 60 69.24 -18.30 15.35
C ARG A 60 69.08 -19.71 15.90
N LEU A 61 69.94 -20.59 15.41
CA LEU A 61 70.13 -21.95 15.90
C LEU A 61 71.42 -21.99 16.72
N TYR A 62 71.30 -22.38 17.98
CA TYR A 62 72.43 -22.61 18.88
C TYR A 62 72.67 -24.11 18.98
N VAL A 63 73.92 -24.53 18.84
CA VAL A 63 74.29 -25.95 18.86
C VAL A 63 75.47 -26.13 19.81
N VAL A 64 75.44 -27.22 20.58
CA VAL A 64 76.50 -27.57 21.52
C VAL A 64 77.01 -28.97 21.27
N GLY A 65 78.27 -29.21 21.61
CA GLY A 65 78.92 -30.49 21.45
C GLY A 65 80.36 -30.46 21.94
N SER A 66 81.20 -31.26 21.30
CA SER A 66 82.64 -31.31 21.57
C SER A 66 83.45 -31.48 20.29
N ASP A 67 84.68 -30.97 20.32
CA ASP A 67 85.73 -31.34 19.37
C ASP A 67 87.05 -31.67 20.08
N VAL A 68 87.94 -32.39 19.40
CA VAL A 68 89.26 -32.81 19.92
C VAL A 68 90.38 -31.86 19.47
N THR A 69 90.08 -30.60 19.15
CA THR A 69 91.09 -29.58 18.86
C THR A 69 91.39 -28.80 20.13
N PRO A 70 92.65 -28.63 20.60
CA PRO A 70 93.91 -28.97 19.94
C PRO A 70 94.51 -30.33 20.32
N GLY A 71 93.79 -31.23 21.01
CA GLY A 71 94.27 -32.59 21.32
C GLY A 71 93.59 -33.30 22.48
N ASN A 72 92.76 -32.59 23.27
CA ASN A 72 91.79 -33.14 24.21
C ASN A 72 90.37 -32.70 23.80
N ALA A 73 89.34 -33.44 24.21
CA ALA A 73 87.96 -33.04 23.96
C ALA A 73 87.65 -31.74 24.72
N GLU A 74 87.17 -30.72 24.01
CA GLU A 74 86.70 -29.45 24.57
C GLU A 74 85.28 -29.14 24.12
N TRP A 75 84.59 -28.24 24.83
CA TRP A 75 83.22 -27.86 24.48
C TRP A 75 83.21 -27.02 23.21
N ALA A 76 82.36 -27.38 22.26
CA ALA A 76 82.08 -26.60 21.06
C ALA A 76 80.69 -25.97 21.15
N ILE A 77 80.60 -24.66 20.91
CA ILE A 77 79.37 -23.89 20.98
C ILE A 77 79.22 -23.07 19.70
N LEU A 78 78.21 -23.38 18.91
CA LEU A 78 78.00 -22.81 17.58
C LEU A 78 76.71 -22.00 17.51
N ILE A 79 76.74 -20.92 16.74
CA ILE A 79 75.56 -20.16 16.32
C ILE A 79 75.45 -20.23 14.81
N PHE A 80 74.28 -20.62 14.33
CA PHE A 80 73.90 -20.53 12.94
C PHE A 80 72.72 -19.58 12.76
N ASP A 81 72.57 -19.01 11.57
CA ASP A 81 71.25 -18.57 11.12
C ASP A 81 70.37 -19.80 10.84
N LEU A 82 69.07 -19.60 10.64
CA LEU A 82 68.13 -20.68 10.31
C LEU A 82 68.35 -21.29 8.91
N ASN A 83 69.25 -20.73 8.09
CA ASN A 83 69.67 -21.30 6.80
C ASN A 83 70.98 -22.12 6.92
N LEU A 84 71.42 -22.47 8.13
CA LEU A 84 72.68 -23.18 8.39
C LEU A 84 73.94 -22.44 7.92
N THR A 85 73.94 -21.10 7.92
CA THR A 85 75.16 -20.31 7.81
C THR A 85 75.79 -20.16 9.19
N LEU A 86 77.03 -20.64 9.37
CA LEU A 86 77.76 -20.50 10.63
C LEU A 86 78.06 -19.02 10.88
N LEU A 87 77.54 -18.49 11.98
CA LEU A 87 77.75 -17.09 12.40
C LEU A 87 78.89 -16.98 13.42
N ARG A 88 79.02 -17.96 14.31
CA ARG A 88 80.05 -17.98 15.36
C ARG A 88 80.34 -19.40 15.84
N LEU A 89 81.61 -19.68 16.13
CA LEU A 89 82.07 -20.86 16.88
C LEU A 89 82.86 -20.35 18.09
N GLU A 90 82.52 -20.85 19.27
CA GLU A 90 83.20 -20.58 20.53
C GLU A 90 83.59 -21.90 21.18
N ARG A 91 84.78 -21.95 21.77
CA ARG A 91 85.30 -23.12 22.48
C ARG A 91 85.44 -22.86 23.96
N SER A 92 85.17 -23.86 24.78
CA SER A 92 85.39 -23.84 26.23
C SER A 92 86.14 -25.10 26.63
N ASN A 93 87.36 -24.94 27.15
CA ASN A 93 88.21 -26.04 27.61
C ASN A 93 88.37 -25.91 29.13
N PRO A 94 87.33 -26.30 29.92
CA PRO A 94 87.31 -26.06 31.35
C PRO A 94 88.35 -26.84 32.13
N SER A 95 88.91 -27.93 31.59
CA SER A 95 89.91 -28.76 32.25
C SER A 95 91.09 -29.12 31.33
N ARG A 96 91.96 -30.04 31.78
CA ARG A 96 92.97 -30.69 30.92
C ARG A 96 92.53 -32.09 30.46
N GLY A 97 91.42 -32.59 31.00
CA GLY A 97 90.85 -33.88 30.70
C GLY A 97 89.89 -33.79 29.52
N TRP A 98 88.89 -34.68 29.53
CA TRP A 98 87.87 -34.72 28.48
C TRP A 98 86.69 -33.85 28.89
N ASP A 99 86.41 -32.81 28.13
CA ASP A 99 85.28 -31.92 28.37
C ASP A 99 84.26 -32.07 27.24
N ARG A 100 82.97 -32.20 27.59
CA ARG A 100 81.89 -32.36 26.61
C ARG A 100 80.70 -31.50 26.96
N ALA A 101 80.20 -30.70 26.04
CA ALA A 101 78.90 -30.04 26.22
C ALA A 101 77.79 -30.96 25.70
N GLU A 102 76.88 -31.35 26.59
CA GLU A 102 75.88 -32.40 26.30
C GLU A 102 74.48 -31.86 26.03
N ARG A 103 74.10 -30.77 26.70
CA ARG A 103 72.74 -30.21 26.63
C ARG A 103 72.75 -28.69 26.65
N VAL A 104 71.75 -28.11 26.00
CA VAL A 104 71.54 -26.66 26.01
C VAL A 104 70.07 -26.31 26.24
N THR A 105 69.83 -25.32 27.08
CA THR A 105 68.50 -24.73 27.29
C THR A 105 68.60 -23.21 27.42
N THR A 106 67.46 -22.52 27.48
CA THR A 106 67.40 -21.06 27.45
C THR A 106 66.20 -20.52 28.20
N ASP A 107 66.39 -19.36 28.83
CA ASP A 107 65.30 -18.53 29.39
C ASP A 107 64.87 -17.42 28.42
N GLY A 108 65.38 -17.45 27.18
CA GLY A 108 65.19 -16.42 26.15
C GLY A 108 66.18 -15.25 26.25
N LYS A 109 66.92 -15.11 27.35
CA LYS A 109 67.93 -14.05 27.57
C LYS A 109 69.35 -14.61 27.66
N HIS A 110 69.51 -15.80 28.22
CA HIS A 110 70.78 -16.49 28.41
C HIS A 110 70.67 -17.94 27.94
N LEU A 111 71.81 -18.46 27.49
CA LEU A 111 72.01 -19.89 27.27
C LEU A 111 72.52 -20.51 28.55
N TYR A 112 72.02 -21.71 28.85
CA TYR A 112 72.54 -22.56 29.91
C TYR A 112 73.00 -23.86 29.25
N ILE A 113 74.32 -24.03 29.23
CA ILE A 113 74.99 -25.14 28.57
C ILE A 113 75.52 -26.06 29.65
N ALA A 114 75.20 -27.33 29.53
CA ALA A 114 75.44 -28.33 30.54
C ALA A 114 76.27 -29.47 29.93
N GLY A 115 77.31 -29.90 30.62
CA GLY A 115 77.99 -31.15 30.30
C GLY A 115 79.05 -31.54 31.32
N GLU A 116 80.14 -32.12 30.84
CA GLU A 116 81.21 -32.69 31.64
C GLU A 116 82.46 -31.81 31.63
N GLU A 117 83.09 -31.72 32.79
CA GLU A 117 84.43 -31.17 33.04
C GLU A 117 85.31 -32.32 33.56
N ASP A 118 86.48 -32.53 32.95
CA ASP A 118 87.45 -33.58 33.30
C ASP A 118 86.87 -35.02 33.25
N GLY A 119 85.86 -35.23 32.40
CA GLY A 119 85.19 -36.50 32.13
C GLY A 119 84.26 -37.02 33.22
N VAL A 120 84.21 -36.37 34.38
CA VAL A 120 83.47 -36.86 35.56
C VAL A 120 82.76 -35.79 36.37
N TRP A 121 83.02 -34.50 36.15
CA TRP A 121 82.38 -33.43 36.92
C TRP A 121 81.30 -32.74 36.12
N TRP A 122 80.13 -32.54 36.71
CA TRP A 122 79.07 -31.80 36.05
C TRP A 122 79.43 -30.32 36.02
N ARG A 123 79.28 -29.70 34.85
CA ARG A 123 79.50 -28.27 34.67
C ARG A 123 78.32 -27.64 33.96
N VAL A 124 77.88 -26.49 34.45
CA VAL A 124 76.88 -25.63 33.83
C VAL A 124 77.47 -24.26 33.58
N GLU A 125 77.37 -23.78 32.34
CA GLU A 125 77.77 -22.43 31.94
C GLU A 125 76.54 -21.60 31.58
N LYS A 126 76.43 -20.42 32.20
CA LYS A 126 75.50 -19.37 31.80
C LYS A 126 76.22 -18.45 30.83
N ARG A 127 75.68 -18.32 29.62
CA ARG A 127 76.24 -17.47 28.56
C ARG A 127 75.21 -16.50 28.03
N THR A 128 75.66 -15.36 27.52
CA THR A 128 74.81 -14.46 26.72
C THR A 128 74.46 -15.13 25.38
N LEU A 129 73.46 -14.61 24.68
CA LEU A 129 73.11 -15.06 23.32
C LEU A 129 74.22 -14.81 22.27
N ASN A 130 75.24 -14.01 22.60
CA ASN A 130 76.45 -13.88 21.78
C ASN A 130 77.61 -14.76 22.28
N LEU A 131 77.32 -15.78 23.08
CA LEU A 131 78.26 -16.75 23.65
C LEU A 131 79.27 -16.23 24.69
N SER A 132 79.22 -14.96 25.09
CA SER A 132 80.07 -14.48 26.19
C SER A 132 79.72 -15.18 27.49
N LEU A 133 80.73 -15.71 28.18
CA LEU A 133 80.58 -16.39 29.47
C LEU A 133 80.18 -15.41 30.57
N VAL A 134 79.09 -15.71 31.28
CA VAL A 134 78.57 -14.90 32.39
C VAL A 134 78.95 -15.52 33.73
N LYS A 135 78.68 -16.82 33.90
CA LYS A 135 78.94 -17.54 35.15
C LYS A 135 79.05 -19.04 34.91
N THR A 136 79.74 -19.73 35.80
CA THR A 136 79.91 -21.19 35.79
C THR A 136 79.50 -21.79 37.12
N TYR A 137 79.09 -23.06 37.08
CA TYR A 137 78.88 -23.90 38.23
C TYR A 137 79.46 -25.29 37.92
N THR A 138 80.28 -25.82 38.84
CA THR A 138 80.85 -27.17 38.72
C THR A 138 80.45 -27.97 39.98
N SER A 139 79.77 -29.10 39.80
CA SER A 139 79.43 -29.99 40.91
C SER A 139 80.59 -30.93 41.21
N ARG A 140 81.42 -30.56 42.19
CA ARG A 140 82.55 -31.38 42.67
C ARG A 140 82.19 -32.37 43.77
N ARG A 141 80.91 -32.74 43.87
CA ARG A 141 80.37 -33.48 45.02
C ARG A 141 80.30 -34.99 44.78
N ALA A 142 80.33 -35.46 43.54
CA ALA A 142 80.47 -36.87 43.17
C ALA A 142 80.75 -36.97 41.65
N GLU A 143 81.51 -37.99 41.25
CA GLU A 143 81.88 -38.28 39.87
C GLU A 143 80.69 -38.88 39.10
N GLY A 144 80.45 -38.43 37.87
CA GLY A 144 79.40 -38.98 37.01
C GLY A 144 79.09 -38.13 35.79
N SER A 145 78.01 -38.46 35.10
CA SER A 145 77.62 -37.82 33.84
C SER A 145 76.31 -37.05 33.98
N MET A 146 76.27 -35.86 33.38
CA MET A 146 75.07 -35.06 33.30
C MET A 146 74.40 -35.28 31.94
N THR A 147 73.15 -35.71 31.98
CA THR A 147 72.41 -36.16 30.79
C THR A 147 71.31 -35.19 30.39
N GLY A 148 70.90 -34.28 31.28
CA GLY A 148 69.76 -33.40 31.06
C GLY A 148 69.89 -32.04 31.73
N ILE A 149 69.35 -31.01 31.08
CA ILE A 149 69.14 -29.69 31.68
C ILE A 149 67.79 -29.12 31.23
N GLY A 150 67.12 -28.40 32.11
CA GLY A 150 65.92 -27.65 31.76
C GLY A 150 65.64 -26.50 32.71
N ILE A 151 64.84 -25.53 32.28
CA ILE A 151 64.45 -24.38 33.09
C ILE A 151 62.98 -24.51 33.44
N ASN A 152 62.69 -24.41 34.72
CA ASN A 152 61.33 -24.39 35.20
C ASN A 152 60.65 -23.07 34.75
N PRO A 153 59.57 -23.13 33.95
CA PRO A 153 58.99 -21.94 33.32
C PRO A 153 58.31 -20.99 34.33
N VAL A 154 57.95 -21.49 35.52
CA VAL A 154 57.29 -20.70 36.56
C VAL A 154 58.29 -20.09 37.54
N THR A 155 59.30 -20.86 37.95
CA THR A 155 60.26 -20.42 38.98
C THR A 155 61.57 -19.85 38.42
N GLY A 156 61.87 -20.07 37.14
CA GLY A 156 63.15 -19.70 36.52
C GLY A 156 64.35 -20.50 37.05
N ARG A 157 64.12 -21.55 37.85
CA ARG A 157 65.16 -22.43 38.38
C ARG A 157 65.65 -23.38 37.29
N ILE A 158 66.95 -23.63 37.30
CA ILE A 158 67.62 -24.53 36.35
C ILE A 158 67.74 -25.89 37.01
N TRP A 159 67.27 -26.93 36.34
CA TRP A 159 67.36 -28.31 36.78
C TRP A 159 68.42 -29.00 35.94
N ALA A 160 69.51 -29.42 36.59
CA ALA A 160 70.55 -30.27 36.03
C ALA A 160 70.32 -31.71 36.51
N VAL A 161 70.25 -32.66 35.59
CA VAL A 161 69.97 -34.06 35.92
C VAL A 161 70.98 -34.99 35.26
N GLY A 162 71.25 -36.10 35.91
CA GLY A 162 72.21 -37.10 35.46
C GLY A 162 72.42 -38.16 36.52
N PHE A 163 73.52 -38.89 36.45
CA PHE A 163 73.86 -39.88 37.46
C PHE A 163 75.25 -39.64 38.03
N VAL A 164 75.48 -40.19 39.23
CA VAL A 164 76.79 -40.23 39.86
C VAL A 164 77.15 -41.67 40.23
N ILE A 165 78.43 -41.98 40.14
CA ILE A 165 79.00 -43.28 40.48
C ILE A 165 79.35 -43.24 41.98
N THR A 166 78.80 -44.19 42.72
CA THR A 166 79.04 -44.34 44.15
C THR A 166 79.50 -45.76 44.47
N ASP A 167 79.97 -45.98 45.70
CA ASP A 167 80.25 -47.32 46.26
C ASP A 167 79.02 -48.25 46.21
N LYS A 168 77.82 -47.68 46.18
CA LYS A 168 76.53 -48.40 46.10
C LYS A 168 76.01 -48.57 44.68
N GLY A 169 76.79 -48.19 43.66
CA GLY A 169 76.39 -48.24 42.25
C GLY A 169 75.97 -46.87 41.70
N LEU A 170 75.18 -46.89 40.62
CA LEU A 170 74.70 -45.68 39.94
C LEU A 170 73.55 -45.04 40.72
N VAL A 171 73.70 -43.75 41.01
CA VAL A 171 72.69 -42.96 41.72
C VAL A 171 72.26 -41.81 40.84
N GLY A 172 70.97 -41.77 40.51
CA GLY A 172 70.35 -40.67 39.80
C GLY A 172 70.42 -39.42 40.66
N ARG A 173 70.89 -38.33 40.08
CA ARG A 173 71.14 -37.07 40.77
C ARG A 173 70.39 -35.95 40.06
N ILE A 174 69.80 -35.07 40.86
CA ILE A 174 69.05 -33.90 40.39
C ILE A 174 69.58 -32.71 41.17
N GLU A 175 70.12 -31.70 40.50
CA GLU A 175 70.58 -30.47 41.12
C GLU A 175 69.77 -29.28 40.60
N ILE A 176 69.25 -28.48 41.52
CA ILE A 176 68.40 -27.35 41.22
C ILE A 176 69.18 -26.09 41.53
N LEU A 177 69.49 -25.32 40.49
CA LEU A 177 70.21 -24.06 40.57
C LEU A 177 69.26 -22.88 40.45
N THR A 178 69.61 -21.79 41.12
CA THR A 178 69.03 -20.47 40.84
C THR A 178 69.45 -19.99 39.45
N SER A 179 68.77 -18.97 38.90
CA SER A 179 69.13 -18.34 37.61
C SER A 179 70.56 -17.78 37.57
N ASP A 180 71.17 -17.54 38.74
CA ASP A 180 72.58 -17.16 38.88
C ASP A 180 73.49 -18.35 39.23
N LEU A 181 73.10 -19.57 38.89
CA LEU A 181 73.88 -20.81 39.06
C LEU A 181 74.31 -21.13 40.50
N ASN A 182 73.65 -20.59 41.52
CA ASN A 182 73.87 -21.03 42.90
C ASN A 182 72.99 -22.26 43.17
N LEU A 183 73.57 -23.31 43.73
CA LEU A 183 72.83 -24.52 44.11
C LEU A 183 71.80 -24.20 45.20
N SER A 184 70.52 -24.42 44.87
CA SER A 184 69.38 -24.21 45.75
C SER A 184 68.93 -25.50 46.43
N ASN A 185 68.95 -26.64 45.73
CA ASN A 185 68.51 -27.93 46.25
C ASN A 185 69.12 -29.09 45.45
N TRP A 186 69.13 -30.30 45.99
CA TRP A 186 69.52 -31.51 45.24
C TRP A 186 68.84 -32.77 45.77
N PHE A 187 68.70 -33.78 44.91
CA PHE A 187 68.12 -35.08 45.22
C PHE A 187 69.01 -36.21 44.69
N GLY A 188 68.99 -37.36 45.39
CA GLY A 188 69.62 -38.61 44.98
C GLY A 188 68.60 -39.75 44.98
N VAL A 189 68.61 -40.58 43.93
CA VAL A 189 67.70 -41.72 43.75
C VAL A 189 68.52 -42.94 43.35
N LEU A 190 68.49 -44.00 44.16
CA LEU A 190 69.22 -45.23 43.87
C LEU A 190 68.65 -45.93 42.63
N GLU A 191 69.52 -46.59 41.84
CA GLU A 191 69.15 -47.43 40.69
C GLU A 191 68.31 -46.69 39.63
N TYR A 192 68.54 -45.39 39.49
CA TYR A 192 67.86 -44.52 38.53
C TYR A 192 68.88 -43.74 37.71
N ILE A 193 68.69 -43.65 36.39
CA ILE A 193 69.56 -42.86 35.51
C ILE A 193 68.67 -41.82 34.82
N PRO A 194 68.55 -40.59 35.35
CA PRO A 194 67.89 -39.51 34.65
C PRO A 194 68.51 -39.32 33.27
N GLU A 195 67.68 -39.06 32.27
CA GLU A 195 68.07 -38.71 30.89
C GLU A 195 67.65 -37.29 30.53
N GLY A 196 66.65 -36.75 31.23
CA GLY A 196 66.20 -35.39 31.03
C GLY A 196 65.13 -34.94 31.99
N VAL A 197 64.73 -33.68 31.81
CA VAL A 197 63.67 -33.05 32.59
C VAL A 197 62.81 -32.18 31.69
N VAL A 198 61.49 -32.30 31.82
CA VAL A 198 60.51 -31.41 31.18
C VAL A 198 59.56 -30.83 32.22
N PHE A 199 58.87 -29.75 31.87
CA PHE A 199 57.98 -29.04 32.78
C PHE A 199 56.61 -28.85 32.17
N ASP A 200 55.57 -28.85 33.01
CA ASP A 200 54.24 -28.41 32.62
C ASP A 200 54.08 -26.89 32.80
N SER A 201 52.90 -26.37 32.41
CA SER A 201 52.56 -24.95 32.53
C SER A 201 52.41 -24.47 33.98
N GLU A 202 52.26 -25.37 34.94
CA GLU A 202 52.18 -25.07 36.37
C GLU A 202 53.57 -25.09 37.03
N GLY A 203 54.61 -25.45 36.28
CA GLY A 203 55.98 -25.56 36.74
C GLY A 203 56.27 -26.85 37.49
N ASN A 204 55.41 -27.87 37.43
CA ASN A 204 55.78 -29.19 37.90
C ASN A 204 56.83 -29.79 36.96
N SER A 205 57.81 -30.49 37.51
CA SER A 205 58.89 -31.08 36.74
C SER A 205 58.73 -32.59 36.62
N TYR A 206 59.09 -33.11 35.46
CA TYR A 206 59.04 -34.52 35.11
C TYR A 206 60.44 -34.94 34.75
N VAL A 207 61.14 -35.56 35.69
CA VAL A 207 62.48 -36.11 35.48
C VAL A 207 62.30 -37.53 34.96
N TYR A 208 62.77 -37.77 33.75
CA TYR A 208 62.58 -39.03 33.03
C TYR A 208 63.95 -39.64 32.75
N GLY A 209 64.02 -40.96 32.71
CA GLY A 209 65.27 -41.64 32.41
C GLY A 209 65.15 -43.15 32.40
N ALA A 210 66.29 -43.85 32.38
CA ALA A 210 66.29 -45.30 32.51
C ALA A 210 65.72 -45.69 33.89
N PHE A 211 64.85 -46.70 33.90
CA PHE A 211 64.22 -47.29 35.09
C PHE A 211 63.13 -46.49 35.80
N ALA A 212 62.98 -45.16 35.62
CA ALA A 212 61.89 -44.44 36.28
C ALA A 212 61.48 -43.09 35.66
N ILE A 213 60.28 -42.65 36.04
CA ILE A 213 59.81 -41.26 35.87
C ILE A 213 59.42 -40.69 37.24
N LEU A 214 59.94 -39.51 37.55
CA LEU A 214 59.64 -38.77 38.79
C LEU A 214 58.90 -37.48 38.45
N LYS A 215 57.87 -37.18 39.24
CA LYS A 215 57.18 -35.88 39.22
C LYS A 215 57.52 -35.10 40.49
N PHE A 216 57.95 -33.86 40.33
CA PHE A 216 58.07 -32.91 41.43
C PHE A 216 57.13 -31.72 41.24
N SER A 217 56.72 -31.10 42.35
CA SER A 217 56.00 -29.83 42.34
C SER A 217 56.91 -28.69 41.88
N SER A 218 56.33 -27.54 41.54
CA SER A 218 57.09 -26.31 41.28
C SER A 218 57.96 -25.84 42.46
N LYS A 219 57.68 -26.32 43.67
CA LYS A 219 58.48 -26.08 44.88
C LYS A 219 59.58 -27.13 45.12
N SER A 220 59.75 -28.06 44.18
CA SER A 220 60.71 -29.17 44.25
C SER A 220 60.34 -30.26 45.27
N GLU A 221 59.07 -30.47 45.55
CA GLU A 221 58.59 -31.58 46.40
C GLU A 221 58.27 -32.79 45.52
N LEU A 222 58.72 -34.00 45.87
CA LEU A 222 58.40 -35.20 45.11
C LEU A 222 56.89 -35.53 45.23
N LEU A 223 56.17 -35.49 44.12
CA LEU A 223 54.72 -35.75 44.05
C LEU A 223 54.39 -37.16 43.57
N ALA A 224 55.19 -37.73 42.67
CA ALA A 224 54.98 -39.10 42.18
C ALA A 224 56.31 -39.74 41.77
N TYR A 225 56.38 -41.07 41.92
CA TYR A 225 57.51 -41.92 41.51
C TYR A 225 56.95 -43.16 40.80
N ARG A 226 57.46 -43.43 39.60
CA ARG A 226 57.10 -44.61 38.80
C ARG A 226 58.37 -45.39 38.45
N PRO A 227 58.71 -46.44 39.22
CA PRO A 227 59.78 -47.36 38.87
C PRO A 227 59.39 -48.27 37.70
N ASP A 228 60.39 -48.89 37.08
CA ASP A 228 60.29 -49.80 35.92
C ASP A 228 59.63 -49.19 34.68
N GLU A 229 59.64 -47.86 34.59
CA GLU A 229 59.12 -47.10 33.46
C GLU A 229 60.25 -46.31 32.78
N PRO A 230 61.01 -46.94 31.87
CA PRO A 230 62.05 -46.24 31.12
C PRO A 230 61.46 -45.17 30.20
N ALA A 231 62.15 -44.04 30.11
CA ALA A 231 61.85 -42.99 29.16
C ALA A 231 63.15 -42.28 28.76
N PHE A 232 63.46 -42.24 27.46
CA PHE A 232 64.70 -41.64 26.93
C PHE A 232 64.48 -40.26 26.34
N ALA A 233 63.24 -39.95 25.95
CA ALA A 233 62.80 -38.63 25.58
C ALA A 233 61.39 -38.41 26.12
N SER A 234 61.10 -37.21 26.60
CA SER A 234 59.75 -36.85 27.01
C SER A 234 59.40 -35.42 26.61
N VAL A 235 58.10 -35.17 26.45
CA VAL A 235 57.54 -33.83 26.27
C VAL A 235 56.18 -33.72 26.95
N VAL A 236 55.91 -32.56 27.54
CA VAL A 236 54.60 -32.25 28.11
C VAL A 236 53.76 -31.55 27.05
N VAL A 237 52.57 -32.07 26.79
CA VAL A 237 51.59 -31.44 25.90
C VAL A 237 50.24 -31.36 26.60
N GLY A 238 49.77 -30.13 26.83
CA GLY A 238 48.55 -29.89 27.60
C GLY A 238 48.63 -30.52 28.98
N LYS A 239 47.70 -31.42 29.29
CA LYS A 239 47.64 -32.15 30.58
C LYS A 239 48.26 -33.55 30.53
N ARG A 240 49.09 -33.84 29.53
CA ARG A 240 49.64 -35.17 29.28
C ARG A 240 51.16 -35.13 29.17
N LEU A 241 51.81 -36.17 29.67
CA LEU A 241 53.21 -36.48 29.45
C LEU A 241 53.31 -37.52 28.33
N TYR A 242 54.07 -37.20 27.31
CA TYR A 242 54.43 -38.12 26.24
C TYR A 242 55.86 -38.55 26.48
N SER A 243 56.08 -39.83 26.75
CA SER A 243 57.39 -40.39 27.07
C SER A 243 57.71 -41.53 26.11
N LEU A 244 58.86 -41.48 25.47
CA LEU A 244 59.32 -42.50 24.55
C LEU A 244 60.21 -43.51 25.27
N ASP A 245 59.81 -44.78 25.17
CA ASP A 245 60.61 -45.95 25.56
C ASP A 245 61.05 -46.69 24.29
N PHE A 246 62.33 -46.55 23.91
CA PHE A 246 62.92 -47.04 22.65
C PHE A 246 62.06 -46.77 21.39
N ASP A 247 61.13 -47.66 21.07
CA ASP A 247 60.25 -47.64 19.89
C ASP A 247 58.77 -47.34 20.20
N VAL A 248 58.40 -47.22 21.48
CA VAL A 248 57.03 -47.02 21.95
C VAL A 248 56.87 -45.64 22.58
N LEU A 249 55.96 -44.85 22.03
CA LEU A 249 55.52 -43.60 22.66
C LEU A 249 54.35 -43.87 23.60
N ASN A 250 54.61 -43.69 24.89
CA ASN A 250 53.66 -43.86 25.97
C ASN A 250 53.00 -42.51 26.29
N MET A 251 51.68 -42.53 26.50
CA MET A 251 50.90 -41.36 26.91
C MET A 251 50.43 -41.50 28.35
N ARG A 252 50.67 -40.49 29.17
CA ARG A 252 50.39 -40.50 30.62
C ARG A 252 49.65 -39.26 31.07
N GLU A 253 48.82 -39.40 32.08
CA GLU A 253 48.25 -38.25 32.79
C GLU A 253 49.30 -37.60 33.71
N LEU A 254 49.37 -36.27 33.69
CA LEU A 254 50.36 -35.52 34.48
C LEU A 254 50.20 -35.66 36.00
N ASN A 255 48.99 -35.95 36.51
CA ASN A 255 48.73 -35.96 37.96
C ASN A 255 49.35 -37.15 38.66
N TYR A 256 49.11 -38.34 38.13
CA TYR A 256 49.51 -39.60 38.75
C TYR A 256 50.48 -40.42 37.88
N LEU A 257 50.92 -39.88 36.73
CA LEU A 257 51.73 -40.59 35.73
C LEU A 257 51.11 -41.90 35.26
N LEU A 258 49.78 -42.03 35.38
CA LEU A 258 49.06 -43.23 35.00
C LEU A 258 49.04 -43.36 33.47
N PRO A 259 49.33 -44.55 32.91
CA PRO A 259 49.25 -44.77 31.48
C PRO A 259 47.79 -44.68 31.02
N LEU A 260 47.56 -43.99 29.90
CA LEU A 260 46.23 -43.82 29.31
C LEU A 260 45.82 -44.98 28.38
N GLY A 261 46.56 -46.09 28.40
CA GLY A 261 46.23 -47.32 27.65
C GLY A 261 46.38 -47.25 26.13
N LYS A 262 46.99 -46.18 25.60
CA LYS A 262 47.27 -46.00 24.17
C LYS A 262 48.77 -45.82 23.98
N ASN A 263 49.45 -46.92 23.74
CA ASN A 263 50.85 -46.92 23.35
C ASN A 263 50.91 -46.89 21.82
N VAL A 264 51.75 -46.01 21.28
CA VAL A 264 51.96 -45.93 19.83
C VAL A 264 53.35 -46.48 19.55
N THR A 265 53.41 -47.68 18.97
CA THR A 265 54.65 -48.18 18.37
C THR A 265 54.96 -47.29 17.17
N ILE A 266 56.03 -46.51 17.26
CA ILE A 266 56.43 -45.58 16.21
C ILE A 266 57.17 -46.33 15.10
N PHE A 267 57.90 -47.39 15.46
CA PHE A 267 58.82 -48.07 14.55
C PHE A 267 58.62 -49.58 14.53
N ALA A 268 57.59 -50.05 13.82
CA ALA A 268 57.45 -51.47 13.51
C ALA A 268 58.44 -51.85 12.39
N ASN A 269 59.26 -52.90 12.59
CA ASN A 269 60.23 -53.47 11.63
C ASN A 269 61.57 -52.73 11.43
N VAL A 270 61.96 -51.82 12.32
CA VAL A 270 63.34 -51.31 12.33
C VAL A 270 64.12 -52.02 13.44
N SER A 271 64.91 -53.04 13.07
CA SER A 271 65.87 -53.62 14.01
C SER A 271 67.00 -52.61 14.26
N ASN A 272 67.43 -52.47 15.52
CA ASN A 272 68.60 -51.67 15.94
C ASN A 272 68.43 -50.13 15.85
N ILE A 273 67.37 -49.59 16.44
CA ILE A 273 67.27 -48.15 16.74
C ILE A 273 68.02 -47.86 18.05
N SER A 274 68.90 -46.85 18.04
CA SER A 274 69.47 -46.29 19.28
C SER A 274 68.42 -45.44 20.01
N PRO A 275 68.40 -45.40 21.35
CA PRO A 275 67.47 -44.56 22.09
C PRO A 275 67.41 -43.14 21.54
N MET A 276 66.20 -42.59 21.43
CA MET A 276 66.02 -41.18 21.06
C MET A 276 66.17 -40.36 22.33
N TRP A 277 67.16 -39.46 22.36
CA TRP A 277 67.56 -38.74 23.58
C TRP A 277 66.82 -37.41 23.80
N LYS A 278 66.11 -36.91 22.79
CA LYS A 278 65.35 -35.66 22.86
C LYS A 278 64.10 -35.70 21.98
N ALA A 279 63.03 -35.10 22.50
CA ALA A 279 61.79 -34.85 21.78
C ALA A 279 61.51 -33.34 21.78
N VAL A 280 60.88 -32.85 20.72
CA VAL A 280 60.38 -31.47 20.67
C VAL A 280 58.94 -31.42 20.21
N PHE A 281 58.18 -30.47 20.71
CA PHE A 281 56.79 -30.25 20.36
C PHE A 281 56.60 -28.83 19.84
N ASP A 282 56.06 -28.71 18.63
CA ASP A 282 55.91 -27.41 17.97
C ASP A 282 54.51 -26.78 18.13
N GLY A 283 53.68 -27.34 19.02
CA GLY A 283 52.26 -26.96 19.16
C GLY A 283 51.31 -27.89 18.40
N TYR A 284 51.81 -28.64 17.41
CA TYR A 284 51.01 -29.59 16.63
C TYR A 284 51.54 -31.01 16.74
N SER A 285 52.83 -31.23 16.48
CA SER A 285 53.39 -32.58 16.41
C SER A 285 54.56 -32.73 17.37
N ILE A 286 54.68 -33.92 17.93
CA ILE A 286 55.90 -34.34 18.62
C ILE A 286 56.88 -34.84 17.55
N TYR A 287 58.05 -34.25 17.52
CA TYR A 287 59.14 -34.66 16.65
C TYR A 287 60.22 -35.36 17.45
N LEU A 288 60.70 -36.46 16.89
CA LEU A 288 61.69 -37.33 17.50
C LEU A 288 62.80 -37.58 16.47
N ALA A 289 64.07 -37.52 16.88
CA ALA A 289 65.21 -37.97 16.09
C ALA A 289 66.04 -39.03 16.81
N GLY A 290 66.51 -40.04 16.08
CA GLY A 290 67.35 -41.14 16.58
C GLY A 290 68.25 -41.71 15.48
N THR A 291 69.09 -42.69 15.80
CA THR A 291 69.99 -43.35 14.83
C THR A 291 69.56 -44.78 14.54
N ILE A 292 69.77 -45.24 13.29
CA ILE A 292 69.52 -46.61 12.85
C ILE A 292 70.84 -47.28 12.44
N ASN A 293 71.16 -48.41 13.09
CA ASN A 293 72.28 -49.32 12.79
C ASN A 293 73.70 -48.81 13.12
N ARG A 294 74.60 -49.75 13.47
CA ARG A 294 75.99 -49.51 13.96
C ARG A 294 77.08 -49.71 12.89
N THR A 295 76.74 -49.87 11.62
CA THR A 295 77.72 -50.15 10.55
C THR A 295 78.26 -48.85 9.95
N ASN A 296 79.18 -48.16 10.65
CA ASN A 296 79.97 -46.98 10.24
C ASN A 296 79.25 -45.80 9.53
N ASP A 297 77.93 -45.86 9.35
CA ASP A 297 77.07 -44.81 8.78
C ASP A 297 75.86 -44.67 9.71
N HIS A 298 75.89 -43.62 10.55
CA HIS A 298 74.79 -43.30 11.47
C HIS A 298 73.66 -42.67 10.68
N ARG A 299 72.81 -43.48 10.05
CA ARG A 299 71.60 -42.98 9.40
C ARG A 299 70.61 -42.47 10.44
N TRP A 300 70.02 -41.30 10.20
CA TRP A 300 69.09 -40.67 11.12
C TRP A 300 67.65 -41.04 10.80
N LEU A 301 66.91 -41.44 11.83
CA LEU A 301 65.47 -41.67 11.82
C LEU A 301 64.76 -40.48 12.41
N ILE A 302 63.78 -39.95 11.70
CA ILE A 302 63.00 -38.80 12.16
C ILE A 302 61.52 -39.13 12.04
N ALA A 303 60.81 -39.02 13.16
CA ALA A 303 59.39 -39.27 13.24
C ALA A 303 58.65 -38.01 13.68
N SER A 304 57.43 -37.86 13.18
CA SER A 304 56.46 -36.86 13.63
C SER A 304 55.18 -37.55 14.07
N VAL A 305 54.71 -37.27 15.28
CA VAL A 305 53.50 -37.85 15.84
C VAL A 305 52.50 -36.73 16.14
N SER A 306 51.35 -36.74 15.47
CA SER A 306 50.22 -35.88 15.81
C SER A 306 49.61 -36.36 17.12
N VAL A 307 49.34 -35.43 18.04
CA VAL A 307 48.81 -35.74 19.36
C VAL A 307 47.31 -35.49 19.45
N PRO A 308 46.56 -36.26 20.25
CA PRO A 308 45.16 -35.95 20.49
C PRO A 308 45.01 -34.65 21.28
N VAL A 309 44.17 -33.73 20.78
CA VAL A 309 43.87 -32.41 21.34
C VAL A 309 42.37 -32.20 21.47
N VAL A 310 41.96 -31.36 22.43
CA VAL A 310 40.54 -31.10 22.68
C VAL A 310 40.08 -29.87 21.89
N VAL A 311 39.06 -30.06 21.05
CA VAL A 311 38.42 -29.00 20.27
C VAL A 311 36.97 -28.85 20.72
N ASN A 312 36.55 -27.61 20.94
CA ASN A 312 35.17 -27.27 21.26
C ASN A 312 34.47 -26.70 20.02
N ILE A 313 33.37 -27.29 19.62
CA ILE A 313 32.58 -26.89 18.46
C ILE A 313 31.20 -26.47 18.93
N ILE A 314 30.81 -25.24 18.60
CA ILE A 314 29.52 -24.68 18.95
C ILE A 314 28.75 -24.25 17.71
N GLU A 315 27.44 -24.47 17.72
CA GLU A 315 26.54 -23.72 16.86
C GLU A 315 25.96 -22.50 17.55
N ILE A 316 25.77 -21.46 16.77
CA ILE A 316 25.06 -20.26 17.18
C ILE A 316 24.04 -19.87 16.11
N ASP A 317 22.98 -19.20 16.54
CA ASP A 317 22.01 -18.58 15.66
C ASP A 317 22.49 -17.20 15.15
N GLY A 318 21.68 -16.52 14.34
CA GLY A 318 22.05 -15.19 13.83
C GLY A 318 22.15 -14.10 14.91
N PHE A 319 21.67 -14.38 16.13
CA PHE A 319 21.77 -13.51 17.30
C PHE A 319 22.95 -13.87 18.22
N GLY A 320 23.76 -14.86 17.85
CA GLY A 320 24.90 -15.33 18.65
C GLY A 320 24.51 -16.25 19.83
N ARG A 321 23.28 -16.76 19.87
CA ARG A 321 22.79 -17.65 20.94
C ARG A 321 23.05 -19.10 20.57
N LEU A 322 23.45 -19.91 21.56
CA LEU A 322 23.57 -21.35 21.39
C LEU A 322 22.22 -21.96 21.01
N ARG A 323 22.25 -22.93 20.10
CA ARG A 323 21.09 -23.72 19.68
C ARG A 323 21.34 -25.21 19.96
N ASP A 324 20.39 -26.06 19.57
CA ASP A 324 20.46 -27.52 19.73
C ASP A 324 20.30 -28.19 18.35
N TRP A 325 21.09 -27.72 17.38
CA TRP A 325 21.16 -28.26 16.02
C TRP A 325 22.18 -29.41 15.94
N GLY A 326 22.09 -30.23 14.89
CA GLY A 326 23.02 -31.34 14.70
C GLY A 326 24.40 -30.84 14.28
N ILE A 327 25.45 -31.23 15.02
CA ILE A 327 26.85 -31.09 14.63
C ILE A 327 27.39 -32.43 14.14
N GLU A 328 28.05 -32.41 12.98
CA GLU A 328 28.89 -33.50 12.48
C GLU A 328 30.32 -32.99 12.22
N VAL A 329 31.32 -33.71 12.69
CA VAL A 329 32.73 -33.43 12.39
C VAL A 329 33.27 -34.52 11.49
N VAL A 330 33.83 -34.13 10.35
CA VAL A 330 34.45 -35.05 9.39
C VAL A 330 35.93 -34.77 9.24
N ASN A 331 36.71 -35.83 9.03
CA ASN A 331 38.13 -35.75 8.71
C ASN A 331 38.35 -35.49 7.20
N SER A 332 39.62 -35.40 6.79
CA SER A 332 40.01 -35.17 5.39
C SER A 332 39.62 -36.28 4.41
N THR A 333 39.31 -37.49 4.88
CA THR A 333 38.83 -38.60 4.04
C THR A 333 37.30 -38.64 3.94
N GLY A 334 36.60 -37.68 4.56
CA GLY A 334 35.14 -37.62 4.63
C GLY A 334 34.52 -38.52 5.71
N GLY A 335 35.34 -39.23 6.49
CA GLY A 335 34.88 -40.05 7.60
C GLY A 335 34.40 -39.21 8.78
N VAL A 336 33.25 -39.57 9.36
CA VAL A 336 32.70 -38.90 10.53
C VAL A 336 33.48 -39.32 11.77
N VAL A 337 34.06 -38.34 12.47
CA VAL A 337 34.85 -38.55 13.69
C VAL A 337 34.13 -38.15 14.96
N ALA A 338 33.09 -37.31 14.85
CA ALA A 338 32.21 -36.98 15.98
C ALA A 338 30.83 -36.52 15.49
N ARG A 339 29.83 -36.74 16.35
CA ARG A 339 28.47 -36.21 16.22
C ARG A 339 27.99 -35.71 17.58
N GLY A 340 27.17 -34.68 17.58
CA GLY A 340 26.50 -34.20 18.77
C GLY A 340 25.54 -33.05 18.46
N ARG A 341 25.16 -32.29 19.48
CA ARG A 341 24.31 -31.11 19.36
C ARG A 341 24.74 -30.02 20.34
N GLY A 342 24.49 -28.76 20.01
CA GLY A 342 24.72 -27.58 20.84
C GLY A 342 26.17 -27.17 20.99
N ASN A 343 26.86 -27.92 21.83
CA ASN A 343 28.23 -27.65 22.21
C ASN A 343 28.92 -29.00 22.31
N VAL A 344 29.68 -29.33 21.28
CA VAL A 344 30.36 -30.61 21.14
C VAL A 344 31.82 -30.40 21.47
N THR A 345 32.27 -31.05 22.54
CA THR A 345 33.70 -31.19 22.84
C THR A 345 34.17 -32.52 22.27
N VAL A 346 35.18 -32.48 21.41
CA VAL A 346 35.72 -33.64 20.69
C VAL A 346 37.23 -33.68 20.79
N GLU A 347 37.78 -34.88 20.92
CA GLU A 347 39.22 -35.13 20.85
C GLU A 347 39.62 -35.46 19.41
N LEU A 348 40.50 -34.66 18.82
CA LEU A 348 40.95 -34.75 17.43
C LEU A 348 42.47 -34.82 17.36
N LEU A 349 43.04 -35.31 16.25
CA LEU A 349 44.49 -35.29 16.06
C LEU A 349 44.94 -33.89 15.66
N SER A 350 45.87 -33.31 16.41
CA SER A 350 46.43 -31.99 16.17
C SER A 350 47.08 -31.87 14.79
N GLY A 351 47.06 -30.66 14.23
CA GLY A 351 47.65 -30.36 12.92
C GLY A 351 46.92 -30.97 11.73
N ARG A 352 45.84 -31.74 11.96
CA ARG A 352 44.97 -32.28 10.90
C ARG A 352 43.82 -31.32 10.62
N THR A 353 43.41 -31.27 9.36
CA THR A 353 42.25 -30.49 8.92
C THR A 353 40.97 -31.31 9.06
N TYR A 354 39.96 -30.69 9.66
CA TYR A 354 38.62 -31.22 9.84
C TYR A 354 37.59 -30.24 9.27
N VAL A 355 36.38 -30.74 9.02
CA VAL A 355 35.23 -29.92 8.64
C VAL A 355 34.12 -30.17 9.66
N ALA A 356 33.69 -29.12 10.35
CA ALA A 356 32.46 -29.13 11.11
C ALA A 356 31.30 -28.80 10.18
N LYS A 357 30.18 -29.51 10.33
CA LYS A 357 28.93 -29.29 9.62
C LYS A 357 27.82 -29.11 10.64
N VAL A 358 27.01 -28.08 10.46
CA VAL A 358 25.81 -27.84 11.26
C VAL A 358 24.60 -27.73 10.35
N GLU A 359 23.52 -28.41 10.70
CA GLU A 359 22.26 -28.38 9.95
C GLU A 359 21.11 -27.86 10.81
N GLY A 360 20.42 -26.83 10.32
CA GLY A 360 19.26 -26.24 10.98
C GLY A 360 18.45 -25.38 10.02
N LEU A 361 17.13 -25.32 10.23
CA LEU A 361 16.18 -24.65 9.32
C LEU A 361 16.33 -25.07 7.84
N GLY A 362 16.70 -26.33 7.59
CA GLY A 362 16.88 -26.87 6.24
C GLY A 362 18.10 -26.32 5.49
N THR A 363 19.05 -25.67 6.18
CA THR A 363 20.35 -25.26 5.62
C THR A 363 21.50 -25.96 6.34
N GLN A 364 22.57 -26.23 5.61
CA GLN A 364 23.81 -26.79 6.15
C GLN A 364 24.93 -25.75 6.04
N ILE A 365 25.56 -25.43 7.16
CA ILE A 365 26.75 -24.59 7.23
C ILE A 365 27.95 -25.46 7.52
N THR A 366 29.05 -25.24 6.81
CA THR A 366 30.29 -25.98 7.00
C THR A 366 31.44 -25.02 7.32
N LYS A 367 32.40 -25.49 8.12
CA LYS A 367 33.59 -24.73 8.47
C LYS A 367 34.80 -25.67 8.59
N SER A 368 35.81 -25.42 7.76
CA SER A 368 37.10 -26.10 7.85
C SER A 368 37.94 -25.50 8.97
N PHE A 369 38.66 -26.34 9.71
CA PHE A 369 39.58 -25.92 10.76
C PHE A 369 40.73 -26.92 10.90
N VAL A 370 41.89 -26.45 11.38
CA VAL A 370 43.01 -27.30 11.77
C VAL A 370 42.93 -27.52 13.27
N ALA A 371 42.91 -28.78 13.72
CA ALA A 371 42.79 -29.07 15.14
C ALA A 371 44.04 -28.61 15.91
N SER A 372 43.81 -27.86 16.99
CA SER A 372 44.81 -27.46 17.98
C SER A 372 44.16 -27.47 19.37
N ASP A 373 44.96 -27.59 20.41
CA ASP A 373 44.44 -27.73 21.77
C ASP A 373 43.71 -26.46 22.24
N GLY A 374 42.53 -26.64 22.85
CA GLY A 374 41.68 -25.55 23.31
C GLY A 374 40.99 -24.76 22.20
N LEU A 375 41.09 -25.18 20.92
CA LEU A 375 40.46 -24.48 19.81
C LEU A 375 38.94 -24.45 19.96
N ARG A 376 38.34 -23.27 19.75
CA ARG A 376 36.88 -23.09 19.69
C ARG A 376 36.43 -22.79 18.27
N VAL A 377 35.59 -23.66 17.70
CA VAL A 377 35.04 -23.54 16.36
C VAL A 377 33.56 -23.15 16.46
N SER A 378 33.22 -21.94 16.05
CA SER A 378 31.83 -21.49 15.94
C SER A 378 31.30 -21.57 14.52
N LEU A 379 30.09 -22.12 14.38
CA LEU A 379 29.31 -22.14 13.15
C LEU A 379 28.00 -21.40 13.38
N ALA A 380 27.72 -20.41 12.54
CA ALA A 380 26.51 -19.61 12.65
C ALA A 380 25.53 -19.99 11.54
N ILE A 381 24.35 -20.49 11.90
CA ILE A 381 23.22 -20.47 10.95
C ILE A 381 22.66 -19.06 10.98
N PRO A 382 22.56 -18.38 9.83
CA PRO A 382 22.26 -16.95 9.78
C PRO A 382 20.76 -16.69 10.02
N THR A 383 20.21 -17.01 11.20
CA THR A 383 18.78 -16.88 11.46
C THR A 383 18.36 -15.44 11.79
N ALA A 384 17.06 -15.17 11.73
CA ALA A 384 16.43 -13.91 12.07
C ALA A 384 14.99 -14.16 12.53
N LEU A 385 14.31 -13.13 13.06
CA LEU A 385 12.91 -13.22 13.47
C LEU A 385 12.04 -12.33 12.58
N ILE A 386 10.91 -12.86 12.11
CA ILE A 386 9.90 -12.09 11.37
C ILE A 386 8.56 -12.10 12.08
N THR A 387 7.95 -10.93 12.23
CA THR A 387 6.55 -10.76 12.63
C THR A 387 5.81 -10.10 11.48
N ALA A 388 4.76 -10.73 10.98
CA ALA A 388 3.90 -10.20 9.94
C ALA A 388 2.58 -9.69 10.52
N ARG A 389 2.07 -8.56 10.03
CA ARG A 389 0.79 -7.96 10.46
C ARG A 389 -0.03 -7.45 9.28
N ALA A 390 -1.34 -7.64 9.36
CA ALA A 390 -2.31 -7.06 8.45
C ALA A 390 -2.91 -5.80 9.06
N VAL A 391 -2.82 -4.67 8.35
CA VAL A 391 -3.41 -3.40 8.80
C VAL A 391 -4.39 -2.84 7.77
N ASP A 392 -5.43 -2.18 8.26
CA ASP A 392 -6.40 -1.44 7.44
C ASP A 392 -5.80 -0.14 6.88
N GLY A 393 -6.56 0.58 6.04
CA GLY A 393 -6.12 1.86 5.48
C GLY A 393 -5.88 2.96 6.53
N PHE A 394 -6.31 2.73 7.77
CA PHE A 394 -6.13 3.62 8.93
C PHE A 394 -4.95 3.19 9.83
N GLY A 395 -4.22 2.13 9.46
CA GLY A 395 -3.08 1.60 10.21
C GLY A 395 -3.44 0.70 11.40
N ARG A 396 -4.71 0.31 11.57
CA ARG A 396 -5.18 -0.56 12.66
C ARG A 396 -5.03 -2.03 12.26
N VAL A 397 -4.58 -2.87 13.18
CA VAL A 397 -4.49 -4.32 12.94
C VAL A 397 -5.90 -4.91 12.81
N ARG A 398 -6.11 -5.76 11.81
CA ARG A 398 -7.40 -6.39 11.53
C ARG A 398 -7.27 -7.90 11.52
N ASP A 399 -8.33 -8.61 11.91
CA ASP A 399 -8.37 -10.07 11.97
C ASP A 399 -8.49 -10.75 10.57
N TRP A 400 -7.69 -10.30 9.61
CA TRP A 400 -7.57 -10.92 8.28
C TRP A 400 -6.53 -12.05 8.30
N ALA A 401 -6.66 -13.03 7.41
CA ALA A 401 -5.68 -14.10 7.29
C ALA A 401 -4.32 -13.53 6.86
N VAL A 402 -3.25 -13.90 7.56
CA VAL A 402 -1.86 -13.46 7.31
C VAL A 402 -0.96 -14.68 7.18
N THR A 403 -0.21 -14.75 6.10
CA THR A 403 0.71 -15.85 5.81
C THR A 403 2.09 -15.30 5.48
N VAL A 404 3.11 -15.79 6.16
CA VAL A 404 4.50 -15.70 5.70
C VAL A 404 4.74 -16.96 4.87
N VAL A 405 4.82 -16.82 3.55
CA VAL A 405 4.78 -17.95 2.60
C VAL A 405 5.87 -18.98 2.91
N GLY A 406 5.46 -20.23 3.13
CA GLY A 406 6.36 -21.36 3.43
C GLY A 406 6.95 -21.34 4.85
N VAL A 407 6.46 -20.46 5.73
CA VAL A 407 6.99 -20.30 7.10
C VAL A 407 5.88 -20.47 8.14
N ALA A 408 4.85 -19.62 8.11
CA ALA A 408 3.81 -19.59 9.13
C ALA A 408 2.52 -18.91 8.65
N GLU A 409 1.41 -19.27 9.28
CA GLU A 409 0.07 -18.74 8.99
C GLU A 409 -0.61 -18.32 10.29
N GLY A 410 -1.46 -17.30 10.24
CA GLY A 410 -2.20 -16.77 11.38
C GLY A 410 -3.30 -15.81 10.97
N ARG A 411 -3.88 -15.11 11.94
CA ARG A 411 -4.90 -14.08 11.71
C ARG A 411 -4.52 -12.78 12.42
N GLY A 412 -4.61 -11.68 11.70
CA GLY A 412 -4.18 -10.32 12.05
C GLY A 412 -2.69 -10.11 12.25
N ALA A 413 -2.03 -11.00 12.99
CA ALA A 413 -0.58 -11.04 13.11
C ALA A 413 -0.08 -12.49 13.20
N VAL A 414 1.13 -12.74 12.71
CA VAL A 414 1.83 -14.02 12.89
C VAL A 414 3.30 -13.76 13.22
N GLY A 415 3.81 -14.50 14.20
CA GLY A 415 5.18 -14.39 14.72
C GLY A 415 5.31 -13.63 16.05
N PRO A 416 6.54 -13.41 16.53
CA PRO A 416 7.82 -13.62 15.84
C PRO A 416 8.10 -15.09 15.52
N VAL A 417 8.43 -15.39 14.25
CA VAL A 417 8.84 -16.72 13.78
C VAL A 417 10.29 -16.68 13.32
N GLU A 418 11.06 -17.71 13.65
CA GLU A 418 12.45 -17.84 13.24
C GLU A 418 12.58 -18.28 11.78
N VAL A 419 13.41 -17.57 11.02
CA VAL A 419 13.63 -17.77 9.59
C VAL A 419 15.11 -17.65 9.25
N LEU A 420 15.49 -18.06 8.03
CA LEU A 420 16.84 -17.83 7.50
C LEU A 420 16.98 -16.37 7.05
N GLY A 421 18.03 -15.71 7.51
CA GLY A 421 18.47 -14.40 7.02
C GLY A 421 19.15 -14.48 5.66
N ASN A 422 19.49 -13.31 5.13
CA ASN A 422 19.94 -13.08 3.76
C ASN A 422 18.97 -13.61 2.69
N LYS A 423 17.68 -13.69 3.04
CA LYS A 423 16.61 -14.23 2.19
C LYS A 423 15.40 -13.31 2.20
N SER A 424 14.71 -13.26 1.07
CA SER A 424 13.44 -12.55 0.94
C SER A 424 12.26 -13.44 1.32
N TYR A 425 11.31 -12.87 2.05
CA TYR A 425 10.06 -13.52 2.43
C TYR A 425 8.88 -12.70 1.92
N THR A 426 7.89 -13.39 1.36
CA THR A 426 6.64 -12.77 0.94
C THR A 426 5.62 -12.94 2.05
N VAL A 427 5.12 -11.81 2.56
CA VAL A 427 3.97 -11.77 3.47
C VAL A 427 2.72 -11.54 2.64
N VAL A 428 1.70 -12.35 2.87
CA VAL A 428 0.44 -12.35 2.13
C VAL A 428 -0.70 -12.11 3.13
N VAL A 429 -1.64 -11.25 2.75
CA VAL A 429 -2.85 -10.95 3.50
C VAL A 429 -4.05 -11.12 2.59
N SER A 430 -5.03 -11.92 3.02
CA SER A 430 -6.28 -12.13 2.28
C SER A 430 -7.42 -11.38 2.95
N ALA A 431 -7.99 -10.40 2.25
CA ALA A 431 -9.06 -9.53 2.73
C ALA A 431 -9.99 -9.12 1.57
N PHE A 432 -11.30 -9.01 1.83
CA PHE A 432 -12.31 -8.65 0.81
C PHE A 432 -12.26 -9.53 -0.46
N GLY A 433 -11.94 -10.83 -0.31
CA GLY A 433 -11.80 -11.76 -1.43
C GLY A 433 -10.59 -11.51 -2.34
N ARG A 434 -9.72 -10.54 -1.99
CA ARG A 434 -8.48 -10.20 -2.71
C ARG A 434 -7.27 -10.56 -1.87
N VAL A 435 -6.11 -10.63 -2.53
CA VAL A 435 -4.82 -10.94 -1.91
C VAL A 435 -3.90 -9.72 -2.03
N PHE A 436 -3.33 -9.32 -0.91
CA PHE A 436 -2.35 -8.23 -0.79
C PHE A 436 -1.03 -8.83 -0.32
N ASN A 437 0.10 -8.43 -0.91
CA ASN A 437 1.38 -8.99 -0.52
C ASN A 437 2.47 -7.93 -0.40
N LYS A 438 3.50 -8.29 0.36
CA LYS A 438 4.72 -7.50 0.52
C LYS A 438 5.90 -8.43 0.67
N THR A 439 6.90 -8.26 -0.20
CA THR A 439 8.17 -8.97 -0.08
C THR A 439 9.11 -8.14 0.79
N VAL A 440 9.75 -8.79 1.76
CA VAL A 440 10.72 -8.17 2.65
C VAL A 440 12.02 -8.97 2.68
N TYR A 441 13.15 -8.28 2.65
CA TYR A 441 14.47 -8.91 2.82
C TYR A 441 14.81 -8.97 4.31
N VAL A 442 15.24 -10.13 4.79
CA VAL A 442 15.54 -10.35 6.21
C VAL A 442 17.04 -10.47 6.40
N THR A 443 17.62 -9.61 7.24
CA THR A 443 19.05 -9.64 7.58
C THR A 443 19.28 -10.57 8.79
N PRO A 444 20.36 -11.36 8.83
CA PRO A 444 20.68 -12.21 9.98
C PRO A 444 20.77 -11.41 11.28
N GLY A 445 20.28 -11.97 12.39
CA GLY A 445 20.28 -11.33 13.71
C GLY A 445 19.30 -10.16 13.86
N SER A 446 18.43 -9.92 12.88
CA SER A 446 17.42 -8.87 12.95
C SER A 446 16.06 -9.39 13.41
N VAL A 447 15.26 -8.49 14.01
CA VAL A 447 13.84 -8.70 14.27
C VAL A 447 13.06 -7.79 13.33
N LEU A 448 12.40 -8.36 12.34
CA LEU A 448 11.71 -7.62 11.30
C LEU A 448 10.19 -7.63 11.52
N ASN A 449 9.59 -6.44 11.57
CA ASN A 449 8.14 -6.27 11.55
C ASN A 449 7.67 -5.95 10.12
N ALA A 450 7.09 -6.93 9.45
CA ALA A 450 6.53 -6.79 8.12
C ALA A 450 5.04 -6.46 8.19
N THR A 451 4.66 -5.26 7.72
CA THR A 451 3.26 -4.84 7.68
C THR A 451 2.76 -4.80 6.24
N VAL A 452 1.64 -5.46 5.99
CA VAL A 452 0.90 -5.42 4.72
C VAL A 452 -0.35 -4.56 4.95
N ALA A 453 -0.42 -3.44 4.25
CA ALA A 453 -1.58 -2.55 4.28
C ALA A 453 -2.62 -3.02 3.26
N VAL A 454 -3.83 -3.28 3.73
CA VAL A 454 -5.01 -3.40 2.86
C VAL A 454 -5.62 -2.01 2.77
N PRO A 455 -5.72 -1.41 1.58
CA PRO A 455 -6.11 -0.02 1.43
C PRO A 455 -7.63 0.12 1.64
N THR A 456 -8.13 0.01 2.86
CA THR A 456 -9.55 0.18 3.16
C THR A 456 -9.92 1.64 3.43
N ALA A 457 -11.17 1.99 3.19
CA ALA A 457 -11.77 3.30 3.43
C ALA A 457 -13.18 3.12 4.01
N TYR A 458 -13.77 4.17 4.57
CA TYR A 458 -15.20 4.20 4.89
C TYR A 458 -15.95 5.08 3.89
N ILE A 459 -17.05 4.57 3.37
CA ILE A 459 -17.96 5.31 2.49
C ILE A 459 -19.35 5.40 3.11
N SER A 460 -19.90 6.61 3.11
CA SER A 460 -21.30 6.89 3.40
C SER A 460 -21.92 7.59 2.21
N ALA A 461 -23.21 7.36 1.96
CA ALA A 461 -23.97 8.11 0.99
C ALA A 461 -25.28 8.61 1.57
N ARG A 462 -25.72 9.80 1.13
CA ARG A 462 -27.04 10.34 1.44
C ARG A 462 -27.67 11.00 0.22
N VAL A 463 -28.99 11.09 0.22
CA VAL A 463 -29.77 11.69 -0.87
C VAL A 463 -30.41 13.00 -0.41
N VAL A 464 -30.32 14.01 -1.26
CA VAL A 464 -30.93 15.32 -1.02
C VAL A 464 -31.80 15.76 -2.19
N ASP A 465 -32.80 16.58 -1.91
CA ASP A 465 -33.65 17.24 -2.90
C ASP A 465 -32.94 18.46 -3.55
N GLY A 466 -33.59 19.11 -4.53
CA GLY A 466 -33.04 20.31 -5.18
C GLY A 466 -32.89 21.52 -4.26
N PHE A 467 -33.44 21.45 -3.04
CA PHE A 467 -33.32 22.44 -1.97
C PHE A 467 -32.27 22.05 -0.93
N LYS A 468 -31.46 21.01 -1.20
CA LYS A 468 -30.41 20.46 -0.33
C LYS A 468 -30.93 19.83 0.97
N ARG A 469 -32.22 19.54 1.08
CA ARG A 469 -32.81 18.85 2.25
C ARG A 469 -32.67 17.35 2.08
N GLN A 470 -32.36 16.65 3.16
CA GLN A 470 -32.28 15.19 3.15
C GLN A 470 -33.65 14.56 2.91
N ARG A 471 -33.70 13.47 2.14
CA ARG A 471 -34.93 12.77 1.76
C ARG A 471 -34.80 11.26 1.97
N GLU A 472 -35.92 10.61 2.19
CA GLU A 472 -36.02 9.16 2.39
C GLU A 472 -36.21 8.40 1.06
N TRP A 473 -35.42 8.75 0.03
CA TRP A 473 -35.40 7.99 -1.22
C TRP A 473 -34.45 6.80 -1.12
N PRO A 474 -34.72 5.67 -1.82
CA PRO A 474 -33.81 4.53 -1.87
C PRO A 474 -32.42 4.99 -2.30
N VAL A 475 -31.38 4.54 -1.59
CA VAL A 475 -29.98 4.82 -1.91
C VAL A 475 -29.15 3.56 -1.80
N GLU A 476 -28.27 3.36 -2.77
CA GLU A 476 -27.43 2.16 -2.87
C GLU A 476 -26.01 2.58 -3.22
N ILE A 477 -25.04 2.04 -2.50
CA ILE A 477 -23.65 1.96 -2.97
C ILE A 477 -23.55 0.60 -3.67
N VAL A 478 -23.43 0.62 -4.99
CA VAL A 478 -23.51 -0.58 -5.85
C VAL A 478 -22.52 -1.64 -5.36
N GLU A 479 -22.99 -2.88 -5.21
CA GLU A 479 -22.22 -4.04 -4.72
C GLU A 479 -21.70 -3.94 -3.27
N VAL A 480 -22.02 -2.87 -2.55
CA VAL A 480 -21.58 -2.63 -1.16
C VAL A 480 -22.75 -2.69 -0.19
N GLY A 481 -23.85 -2.00 -0.46
CA GLY A 481 -25.02 -1.99 0.41
C GLY A 481 -26.09 -0.98 0.02
N ALA A 482 -27.32 -1.16 0.52
CA ALA A 482 -28.47 -0.32 0.25
C ALA A 482 -29.12 0.19 1.55
N GLY A 483 -29.81 1.33 1.45
CA GLY A 483 -30.53 1.97 2.55
C GLY A 483 -31.63 2.92 2.04
N VAL A 484 -32.24 3.65 2.97
CA VAL A 484 -33.28 4.64 2.69
C VAL A 484 -32.80 5.99 3.20
N GLY A 485 -32.63 6.95 2.28
CA GLY A 485 -32.09 8.28 2.52
C GLY A 485 -30.60 8.36 2.84
N VAL A 486 -30.07 7.40 3.63
CA VAL A 486 -28.66 7.25 3.98
C VAL A 486 -28.23 5.79 3.93
N VAL A 487 -26.97 5.54 3.55
CA VAL A 487 -26.29 4.24 3.66
C VAL A 487 -24.86 4.44 4.15
N GLY A 488 -24.39 3.55 5.03
CA GLY A 488 -23.05 3.60 5.64
C GLY A 488 -22.96 4.37 6.98
N PRO A 489 -21.74 4.52 7.54
CA PRO A 489 -20.44 4.20 6.93
C PRO A 489 -20.23 2.69 6.73
N VAL A 490 -19.82 2.29 5.53
CA VAL A 490 -19.42 0.91 5.19
C VAL A 490 -17.93 0.87 4.89
N GLU A 491 -17.22 -0.12 5.42
CA GLU A 491 -15.81 -0.35 5.11
C GLU A 491 -15.68 -0.99 3.72
N VAL A 492 -14.89 -0.37 2.85
CA VAL A 492 -14.68 -0.78 1.45
C VAL A 492 -13.20 -0.71 1.10
N LEU A 493 -12.80 -1.25 -0.05
CA LEU A 493 -11.44 -1.06 -0.58
C LEU A 493 -11.30 0.33 -1.21
N ALA A 494 -10.08 0.83 -1.32
CA ALA A 494 -9.77 2.02 -2.09
C ALA A 494 -10.01 1.72 -3.57
N ASP A 495 -11.11 2.24 -4.09
CA ASP A 495 -11.58 2.01 -5.44
C ASP A 495 -12.59 3.10 -5.84
N GLN A 496 -13.15 2.96 -7.03
CA GLN A 496 -14.23 3.79 -7.54
C GLN A 496 -15.58 3.12 -7.29
N TYR A 497 -16.47 3.81 -6.57
CA TYR A 497 -17.81 3.34 -6.24
C TYR A 497 -18.88 4.18 -6.95
N VAL A 498 -19.96 3.52 -7.37
CA VAL A 498 -21.15 4.19 -7.90
C VAL A 498 -22.23 4.19 -6.84
N VAL A 499 -22.71 5.38 -6.48
CA VAL A 499 -23.87 5.54 -5.61
C VAL A 499 -25.08 5.83 -6.48
N LYS A 500 -26.16 5.08 -6.30
CA LYS A 500 -27.42 5.21 -7.02
C LYS A 500 -28.54 5.62 -6.07
N SER A 501 -29.48 6.40 -6.56
CA SER A 501 -30.77 6.65 -5.92
C SER A 501 -31.87 6.73 -6.96
N THR A 502 -33.06 6.24 -6.61
CA THR A 502 -34.22 6.23 -7.51
C THR A 502 -35.31 7.13 -6.95
N ALA A 503 -35.73 8.14 -7.71
CA ALA A 503 -36.88 8.98 -7.38
C ALA A 503 -37.59 9.45 -8.66
N PHE A 504 -38.90 9.70 -8.58
CA PHE A 504 -39.71 10.14 -9.72
C PHE A 504 -39.56 9.25 -10.98
N GLY A 505 -39.37 7.94 -10.78
CA GLY A 505 -39.18 6.96 -11.87
C GLY A 505 -37.84 7.06 -12.62
N ALA A 506 -36.89 7.88 -12.14
CA ALA A 506 -35.56 8.05 -12.71
C ALA A 506 -34.46 7.59 -11.74
N VAL A 507 -33.35 7.11 -12.29
CA VAL A 507 -32.15 6.73 -11.53
C VAL A 507 -31.12 7.85 -11.62
N PHE A 508 -30.70 8.35 -10.46
CA PHE A 508 -29.63 9.32 -10.30
C PHE A 508 -28.42 8.61 -9.74
N ASN A 509 -27.26 8.83 -10.34
CA ASN A 509 -26.03 8.23 -9.86
C ASN A 509 -24.91 9.25 -9.73
N LYS A 510 -23.97 8.93 -8.83
CA LYS A 510 -22.75 9.70 -8.63
C LYS A 510 -21.61 8.74 -8.34
N THR A 511 -20.53 8.93 -9.07
CA THR A 511 -19.32 8.15 -8.89
C THR A 511 -18.39 8.86 -7.90
N VAL A 512 -17.78 8.09 -7.00
CA VAL A 512 -16.78 8.57 -6.04
C VAL A 512 -15.56 7.66 -6.07
N SER A 513 -14.38 8.24 -6.04
CA SER A 513 -13.14 7.51 -5.79
C SER A 513 -12.73 7.71 -4.35
N VAL A 514 -12.44 6.63 -3.64
CA VAL A 514 -11.97 6.67 -2.25
C VAL A 514 -10.56 6.13 -2.16
N VAL A 515 -9.73 6.76 -1.33
CA VAL A 515 -8.35 6.31 -1.07
C VAL A 515 -8.25 5.66 0.32
N GLY A 516 -7.22 4.85 0.54
CA GLY A 516 -7.01 4.17 1.82
C GLY A 516 -6.94 5.16 2.99
N GLY A 517 -7.66 4.87 4.07
CA GLY A 517 -7.72 5.70 5.27
C GLY A 517 -8.68 6.91 5.17
N GLN A 518 -9.49 7.00 4.10
CA GLN A 518 -10.45 8.08 3.92
C GLN A 518 -11.82 7.75 4.50
N ASN A 519 -12.48 8.77 5.09
CA ASN A 519 -13.92 8.75 5.37
C ASN A 519 -14.64 9.61 4.33
N ALA A 520 -15.19 8.98 3.30
CA ALA A 520 -15.87 9.66 2.20
C ALA A 520 -17.38 9.74 2.44
N THR A 521 -17.97 10.91 2.21
CA THR A 521 -19.43 11.10 2.20
C THR A 521 -19.87 11.56 0.81
N VAL A 522 -20.72 10.77 0.17
CA VAL A 522 -21.30 11.08 -1.13
C VAL A 522 -22.70 11.65 -0.95
N VAL A 523 -22.97 12.76 -1.64
CA VAL A 523 -24.31 13.32 -1.72
C VAL A 523 -24.81 13.14 -3.15
N VAL A 524 -25.88 12.34 -3.30
CA VAL A 524 -26.65 12.23 -4.55
C VAL A 524 -27.75 13.28 -4.49
N GLU A 525 -27.70 14.23 -5.42
CA GLU A 525 -28.67 15.30 -5.51
C GLU A 525 -29.69 14.96 -6.59
N ILE A 526 -30.97 14.90 -6.17
CA ILE A 526 -32.08 14.74 -7.09
C ILE A 526 -32.60 16.15 -7.38
N PRO A 527 -32.54 16.61 -8.65
CA PRO A 527 -32.83 17.99 -8.99
C PRO A 527 -34.33 18.22 -8.94
N THR A 528 -34.93 18.38 -7.76
CA THR A 528 -36.37 18.67 -7.64
C THR A 528 -36.66 20.17 -7.62
N GLY A 529 -37.88 20.57 -7.99
CA GLY A 529 -38.40 21.92 -7.86
C GLY A 529 -39.89 21.89 -7.52
N LEU A 530 -40.50 23.04 -7.24
CA LEU A 530 -41.92 23.15 -6.91
C LEU A 530 -42.69 23.94 -7.98
N ILE A 531 -43.85 23.44 -8.39
CA ILE A 531 -44.82 24.17 -9.22
C ILE A 531 -46.06 24.48 -8.39
N THR A 532 -46.48 25.74 -8.41
CA THR A 532 -47.82 26.16 -7.99
C THR A 532 -48.51 26.78 -9.20
N ALA A 533 -49.72 26.35 -9.53
CA ALA A 533 -50.48 26.89 -10.63
C ALA A 533 -51.85 27.37 -10.17
N ARG A 534 -52.37 28.43 -10.80
CA ARG A 534 -53.75 28.89 -10.64
C ARG A 534 -54.35 29.29 -11.98
N VAL A 535 -55.67 29.23 -12.08
CA VAL A 535 -56.40 29.66 -13.28
C VAL A 535 -57.20 30.93 -12.97
N VAL A 536 -57.10 31.90 -13.87
CA VAL A 536 -57.80 33.19 -13.76
C VAL A 536 -58.62 33.46 -15.01
N ASP A 537 -59.68 34.25 -14.85
CA ASP A 537 -60.50 34.76 -15.95
C ASP A 537 -59.82 35.93 -16.68
N GLY A 538 -60.49 36.50 -17.70
CA GLY A 538 -59.96 37.60 -18.49
C GLY A 538 -59.84 38.92 -17.70
N PHE A 539 -60.45 39.00 -16.52
CA PHE A 539 -60.36 40.12 -15.58
C PHE A 539 -59.27 39.91 -14.51
N GLY A 540 -58.61 38.74 -14.50
CA GLY A 540 -57.56 38.38 -13.55
C GLY A 540 -58.06 37.79 -12.24
N ALA A 541 -59.36 37.54 -12.08
CA ALA A 541 -59.92 36.90 -10.90
C ALA A 541 -59.72 35.38 -10.96
N GLN A 542 -59.32 34.77 -9.83
CA GLN A 542 -59.19 33.32 -9.75
C GLN A 542 -60.57 32.66 -9.84
N ARG A 543 -60.68 31.61 -10.65
CA ARG A 543 -61.93 30.86 -10.86
C ARG A 543 -61.78 29.42 -10.46
N ASP A 544 -62.85 28.81 -9.97
CA ASP A 544 -62.87 27.38 -9.59
C ASP A 544 -62.99 26.45 -10.82
N TRP A 545 -62.15 26.67 -11.84
CA TRP A 545 -62.06 25.79 -13.00
C TRP A 545 -61.05 24.65 -12.74
N PRO A 546 -61.27 23.44 -13.30
CA PRO A 546 -60.28 22.37 -13.26
C PRO A 546 -58.93 22.85 -13.78
N ILE A 547 -57.87 22.57 -13.04
CA ILE A 547 -56.48 22.87 -13.40
C ILE A 547 -55.58 21.69 -13.04
N ALA A 548 -54.63 21.36 -13.91
CA ALA A 548 -53.70 20.26 -13.69
C ALA A 548 -52.29 20.63 -14.14
N VAL A 549 -51.31 20.15 -13.37
CA VAL A 549 -49.96 19.92 -13.89
C VAL A 549 -50.00 18.53 -14.52
N VAL A 550 -50.00 18.48 -15.86
CA VAL A 550 -50.35 17.28 -16.62
C VAL A 550 -49.49 16.08 -16.20
N GLY A 551 -50.15 14.99 -15.82
CA GLY A 551 -49.50 13.73 -15.41
C GLY A 551 -48.88 13.74 -14.01
N ILE A 552 -49.09 14.80 -13.21
CA ILE A 552 -48.48 14.95 -11.89
C ILE A 552 -49.53 15.21 -10.82
N ALA A 553 -50.37 16.25 -11.00
CA ALA A 553 -51.36 16.64 -10.02
C ALA A 553 -52.52 17.41 -10.64
N GLU A 554 -53.69 17.27 -10.04
CA GLU A 554 -54.93 17.92 -10.45
C GLU A 554 -55.52 18.71 -9.27
N GLY A 555 -56.25 19.77 -9.58
CA GLY A 555 -56.91 20.64 -8.61
C GLY A 555 -58.04 21.45 -9.26
N ARG A 556 -58.67 22.31 -8.46
CA ARG A 556 -59.67 23.27 -8.94
C ARG A 556 -59.30 24.67 -8.46
N GLY A 557 -59.29 25.61 -9.39
CA GLY A 557 -58.81 26.98 -9.21
C GLY A 557 -57.30 27.14 -8.99
N SER A 558 -56.70 26.26 -8.20
CA SER A 558 -55.26 26.15 -8.00
C SER A 558 -54.81 24.71 -7.79
N VAL A 559 -53.55 24.43 -8.11
CA VAL A 559 -52.88 23.15 -7.84
C VAL A 559 -51.44 23.42 -7.39
N GLY A 560 -51.00 22.74 -6.34
CA GLY A 560 -49.67 22.86 -5.76
C GLY A 560 -49.57 23.66 -4.45
N PRO A 561 -48.35 23.79 -3.88
CA PRO A 561 -47.06 23.42 -4.48
C PRO A 561 -46.88 21.91 -4.67
N VAL A 562 -46.52 21.48 -5.88
CA VAL A 562 -46.24 20.08 -6.23
C VAL A 562 -44.77 19.92 -6.59
N GLU A 563 -44.13 18.88 -6.05
CA GLU A 563 -42.74 18.56 -6.31
C GLU A 563 -42.57 17.84 -7.65
N VAL A 564 -41.65 18.35 -8.47
CA VAL A 564 -41.36 17.86 -9.82
C VAL A 564 -39.85 17.80 -10.06
N LEU A 565 -39.41 17.12 -11.14
CA LEU A 565 -38.00 17.14 -11.55
C LEU A 565 -37.65 18.45 -12.28
N GLY A 566 -36.73 19.21 -11.70
CA GLY A 566 -36.08 20.35 -12.33
C GLY A 566 -35.28 19.96 -13.60
N GLY A 567 -35.03 20.96 -14.44
CA GLY A 567 -34.45 20.79 -15.78
C GLY A 567 -35.45 20.31 -16.84
N ARG A 568 -36.75 20.26 -16.51
CA ARG A 568 -37.82 19.82 -17.42
C ARG A 568 -38.86 20.92 -17.65
N ARG A 569 -39.50 20.85 -18.81
CA ARG A 569 -40.68 21.63 -19.16
C ARG A 569 -41.94 20.86 -18.76
N TYR A 570 -42.82 21.54 -18.04
CA TYR A 570 -44.11 21.00 -17.61
C TYR A 570 -45.26 21.73 -18.30
N VAL A 571 -46.35 21.00 -18.48
CA VAL A 571 -47.59 21.50 -19.09
C VAL A 571 -48.59 21.72 -17.96
N VAL A 572 -49.09 22.95 -17.85
CA VAL A 572 -50.18 23.30 -16.94
C VAL A 572 -51.41 23.58 -17.78
N THR A 573 -52.47 22.80 -17.59
CA THR A 573 -53.71 22.94 -18.36
C THR A 573 -54.86 23.28 -17.44
N ALA A 574 -55.71 24.21 -17.85
CA ALA A 574 -56.99 24.49 -17.21
C ALA A 574 -58.14 24.29 -18.20
N VAL A 575 -59.27 23.81 -17.71
CA VAL A 575 -60.45 23.54 -18.53
C VAL A 575 -61.56 24.53 -18.20
N ALA A 576 -61.94 25.36 -19.17
CA ALA A 576 -63.03 26.32 -19.02
C ALA A 576 -63.88 26.36 -20.29
N PHE A 577 -65.21 26.48 -20.15
CA PHE A 577 -66.15 26.50 -21.28
C PHE A 577 -65.96 25.34 -22.27
N GLY A 578 -65.61 24.14 -21.78
CA GLY A 578 -65.36 22.95 -22.61
C GLY A 578 -64.07 22.99 -23.45
N LYS A 579 -63.19 23.97 -23.23
CA LYS A 579 -61.90 24.13 -23.93
C LYS A 579 -60.73 24.05 -22.95
N ASN A 580 -59.58 23.60 -23.46
CA ASN A 580 -58.32 23.53 -22.71
C ASN A 580 -57.47 24.78 -22.96
N PHE A 581 -56.97 25.38 -21.89
CA PHE A 581 -56.05 26.52 -21.91
C PHE A 581 -54.75 26.06 -21.26
N THR A 582 -53.63 26.21 -21.98
CA THR A 582 -52.37 25.58 -21.59
C THR A 582 -51.26 26.61 -21.47
N GLU A 583 -50.46 26.48 -20.42
CA GLU A 583 -49.21 27.20 -20.21
C GLU A 583 -48.06 26.22 -20.05
N TYR A 584 -46.87 26.63 -20.48
CA TYR A 584 -45.64 25.84 -20.34
C TYR A 584 -44.73 26.47 -19.30
N VAL A 585 -44.17 25.66 -18.42
CA VAL A 585 -43.25 26.13 -17.37
C VAL A 585 -41.97 25.32 -17.34
N ASP A 586 -40.84 26.00 -17.45
CA ASP A 586 -39.52 25.42 -17.23
C ASP A 586 -39.14 25.57 -15.74
N VAL A 587 -38.92 24.45 -15.07
CA VAL A 587 -38.59 24.43 -13.63
C VAL A 587 -37.12 24.09 -13.48
N ALA A 588 -36.34 24.97 -12.84
CA ALA A 588 -34.96 24.67 -12.46
C ALA A 588 -34.92 23.90 -11.13
N ALA A 589 -33.83 23.17 -10.87
CA ALA A 589 -33.61 22.53 -9.57
C ALA A 589 -33.61 23.59 -8.44
N GLY A 590 -34.28 23.29 -7.32
CA GLY A 590 -34.42 24.18 -6.17
C GLY A 590 -35.29 25.42 -6.42
N ALA A 591 -36.00 25.50 -7.55
CA ALA A 591 -36.85 26.64 -7.87
C ALA A 591 -38.30 26.44 -7.42
N ASN A 592 -38.92 27.53 -6.98
CA ASN A 592 -40.37 27.63 -6.78
C ASN A 592 -40.96 28.42 -7.96
N LYS A 593 -41.77 27.77 -8.80
CA LYS A 593 -42.39 28.39 -9.98
C LYS A 593 -43.89 28.53 -9.79
N SER A 594 -44.39 29.75 -9.98
CA SER A 594 -45.81 30.06 -10.03
C SER A 594 -46.28 30.22 -11.48
N VAL A 595 -47.32 29.48 -11.88
CA VAL A 595 -47.92 29.55 -13.22
C VAL A 595 -49.34 30.09 -13.11
N VAL A 596 -49.73 30.98 -14.02
CA VAL A 596 -51.09 31.50 -14.10
C VAL A 596 -51.63 31.19 -15.48
N VAL A 597 -52.60 30.26 -15.55
CA VAL A 597 -53.32 29.97 -16.80
C VAL A 597 -54.42 31.01 -16.96
N LYS A 598 -54.36 31.83 -18.01
CA LYS A 598 -55.35 32.86 -18.29
C LYS A 598 -56.39 32.33 -19.28
N VAL A 599 -57.65 32.32 -18.86
CA VAL A 599 -58.78 32.06 -19.77
C VAL A 599 -59.25 33.42 -20.29
N PRO A 600 -59.22 33.68 -21.61
CA PRO A 600 -59.55 34.98 -22.17
C PRO A 600 -61.06 35.18 -22.17
N THR A 601 -61.67 35.48 -21.02
CA THR A 601 -63.10 35.77 -20.92
C THR A 601 -63.40 37.27 -21.02
N GLY A 602 -64.57 37.64 -21.50
CA GLY A 602 -65.14 38.98 -21.44
C GLY A 602 -66.63 38.91 -21.10
N ARG A 603 -67.31 40.05 -21.02
CA ARG A 603 -68.75 40.14 -20.73
C ARG A 603 -69.48 40.86 -21.84
N ILE A 604 -70.61 40.30 -22.28
CA ILE A 604 -71.44 40.88 -23.33
C ILE A 604 -72.87 41.07 -22.84
N ALA A 605 -73.40 42.28 -23.06
CA ALA A 605 -74.82 42.60 -22.97
C ALA A 605 -75.30 43.18 -24.31
N VAL A 606 -76.60 43.10 -24.58
CA VAL A 606 -77.20 43.57 -25.83
C VAL A 606 -78.50 44.28 -25.55
N ASN A 607 -78.69 45.44 -26.17
CA ASN A 607 -79.95 46.16 -26.20
C ASN A 607 -80.56 46.11 -27.61
N VAL A 608 -81.87 45.94 -27.73
CA VAL A 608 -82.58 46.18 -28.99
C VAL A 608 -83.25 47.55 -28.96
N VAL A 609 -82.96 48.36 -29.98
CA VAL A 609 -83.45 49.74 -30.09
C VAL A 609 -84.25 49.97 -31.36
N ASP A 610 -85.22 50.88 -31.30
CA ASP A 610 -85.99 51.37 -32.44
C ASP A 610 -85.18 52.33 -33.35
N GLY A 611 -85.78 52.80 -34.45
CA GLY A 611 -85.12 53.73 -35.37
C GLY A 611 -84.79 55.09 -34.76
N PHE A 612 -85.34 55.37 -33.57
CA PHE A 612 -85.13 56.59 -32.78
C PHE A 612 -84.14 56.37 -31.62
N GLY A 613 -83.57 55.17 -31.48
CA GLY A 613 -82.58 54.83 -30.45
C GLY A 613 -83.15 54.47 -29.07
N ARG A 614 -84.47 54.28 -28.95
CA ARG A 614 -85.12 53.88 -27.68
C ARG A 614 -85.14 52.36 -27.54
N ILE A 615 -84.87 51.84 -26.35
CA ILE A 615 -84.99 50.40 -26.07
C ILE A 615 -86.46 50.00 -26.19
N ARG A 616 -86.71 48.87 -26.87
CA ARG A 616 -88.06 48.32 -27.04
C ARG A 616 -88.10 46.91 -26.51
N GLU A 617 -89.24 46.51 -25.96
CA GLU A 617 -89.50 45.15 -25.43
C GLU A 617 -89.62 44.06 -26.52
N TRP A 618 -88.82 44.17 -27.58
CA TRP A 618 -88.70 43.14 -28.61
C TRP A 618 -87.81 41.99 -28.12
N PRO A 619 -88.09 40.75 -28.51
CA PRO A 619 -87.20 39.62 -28.25
C PRO A 619 -85.78 39.90 -28.76
N VAL A 620 -84.78 39.68 -27.90
CA VAL A 620 -83.36 39.81 -28.22
C VAL A 620 -82.59 38.61 -27.69
N GLU A 621 -81.63 38.09 -28.46
CA GLU A 621 -80.85 36.90 -28.14
C GLU A 621 -79.37 37.12 -28.49
N ILE A 622 -78.48 36.65 -27.61
CA ILE A 622 -77.11 36.33 -27.97
C ILE A 622 -77.09 34.86 -28.37
N VAL A 623 -76.94 34.60 -29.67
CA VAL A 623 -77.26 33.31 -30.29
C VAL A 623 -76.51 32.17 -29.58
N GLY A 624 -77.27 31.20 -29.07
CA GLY A 624 -76.73 30.00 -28.42
C GLY A 624 -76.18 30.21 -27.00
N LEU A 625 -76.35 31.40 -26.42
CA LEU A 625 -75.92 31.71 -25.05
C LEU A 625 -77.10 32.09 -24.14
N THR A 626 -77.88 33.11 -24.51
CA THR A 626 -78.98 33.62 -23.67
C THR A 626 -79.96 34.49 -24.47
N ALA A 627 -81.22 34.55 -24.04
CA ALA A 627 -82.30 35.32 -24.67
C ALA A 627 -83.09 36.13 -23.64
N GLY A 628 -83.66 37.25 -24.07
CA GLY A 628 -84.45 38.17 -23.25
C GLY A 628 -85.40 39.05 -24.08
N LYS A 629 -85.91 40.11 -23.46
CA LYS A 629 -86.72 41.16 -24.11
C LYS A 629 -86.13 42.52 -23.77
N GLY A 630 -85.96 43.39 -24.76
CA GLY A 630 -85.32 44.70 -24.59
C GLY A 630 -83.81 44.64 -24.38
N THR A 631 -83.38 44.04 -23.26
CA THR A 631 -81.99 43.88 -22.88
C THR A 631 -81.69 42.44 -22.50
N VAL A 632 -80.52 41.94 -22.86
CA VAL A 632 -80.00 40.63 -22.42
C VAL A 632 -78.54 40.73 -22.02
N GLY A 633 -78.16 40.08 -20.92
CA GLY A 633 -76.80 40.16 -20.33
C GLY A 633 -76.69 41.14 -19.15
N PRO A 634 -75.47 41.37 -18.61
CA PRO A 634 -74.18 40.85 -19.10
C PRO A 634 -73.97 39.36 -18.82
N VAL A 635 -73.50 38.61 -19.82
CA VAL A 635 -73.07 37.20 -19.68
C VAL A 635 -71.58 37.09 -19.96
N GLU A 636 -70.87 36.30 -19.15
CA GLU A 636 -69.45 36.01 -19.34
C GLU A 636 -69.24 34.97 -20.45
N VAL A 637 -68.35 35.29 -21.38
CA VAL A 637 -68.10 34.53 -22.61
C VAL A 637 -66.61 34.49 -22.91
N ILE A 638 -66.15 33.57 -23.76
CA ILE A 638 -64.77 33.61 -24.27
C ILE A 638 -64.63 34.79 -25.23
N SER A 639 -63.49 35.47 -25.26
CA SER A 639 -63.24 36.54 -26.23
C SER A 639 -63.44 36.03 -27.67
N GLY A 640 -64.20 36.75 -28.48
CA GLY A 640 -64.56 36.33 -29.82
C GLY A 640 -65.74 37.11 -30.38
N SER A 641 -66.19 36.69 -31.56
CA SER A 641 -67.33 37.29 -32.27
C SER A 641 -68.62 36.58 -31.90
N TYR A 642 -69.61 37.34 -31.47
CA TYR A 642 -70.93 36.86 -31.10
C TYR A 642 -72.00 37.48 -31.98
N THR A 643 -72.83 36.64 -32.59
CA THR A 643 -74.01 37.08 -33.33
C THR A 643 -75.15 37.33 -32.35
N VAL A 644 -75.75 38.50 -32.46
CA VAL A 644 -76.89 38.89 -31.64
C VAL A 644 -78.07 39.19 -32.55
N LYS A 645 -79.26 38.77 -32.14
CA LYS A 645 -80.47 38.83 -32.97
C LYS A 645 -81.59 39.51 -32.19
N ALA A 646 -82.40 40.29 -32.89
CA ALA A 646 -83.68 40.75 -32.37
C ALA A 646 -84.80 40.52 -33.39
N ARG A 647 -86.03 40.35 -32.91
CA ARG A 647 -87.20 40.11 -33.76
C ARG A 647 -88.26 41.18 -33.55
N ALA A 648 -88.59 41.91 -34.60
CA ALA A 648 -89.61 42.96 -34.59
C ALA A 648 -90.33 43.00 -35.94
N PHE A 649 -91.62 43.37 -35.96
CA PHE A 649 -92.43 43.41 -37.20
C PHE A 649 -92.36 42.12 -38.04
N ASN A 650 -92.34 40.95 -37.36
CA ASN A 650 -92.16 39.63 -37.97
C ASN A 650 -90.87 39.44 -38.81
N ARG A 651 -89.87 40.33 -38.66
CA ARG A 651 -88.55 40.23 -39.28
C ARG A 651 -87.46 40.05 -38.22
N GLU A 652 -86.34 39.45 -38.62
CA GLU A 652 -85.14 39.33 -37.79
C GLU A 652 -84.10 40.38 -38.19
N PHE A 653 -83.45 40.95 -37.18
CA PHE A 653 -82.35 41.89 -37.30
C PHE A 653 -81.16 41.30 -36.54
N SER A 654 -79.96 41.34 -37.12
CA SER A 654 -78.78 40.74 -36.52
C SER A 654 -77.56 41.62 -36.62
N GLU A 655 -76.74 41.61 -35.58
CA GLU A 655 -75.46 42.30 -35.51
C GLU A 655 -74.37 41.34 -35.01
N THR A 656 -73.12 41.64 -35.29
CA THR A 656 -71.97 40.89 -34.77
C THR A 656 -71.17 41.76 -33.82
N ILE A 657 -70.96 41.29 -32.59
CA ILE A 657 -70.23 41.99 -31.55
C ILE A 657 -68.95 41.22 -31.23
N ASN A 658 -67.82 41.92 -31.28
CA ASN A 658 -66.52 41.37 -30.92
C ASN A 658 -66.23 41.70 -29.45
N VAL A 659 -66.05 40.66 -28.63
CA VAL A 659 -65.73 40.78 -27.20
C VAL A 659 -64.24 40.49 -27.02
N GLN A 660 -63.47 41.43 -26.47
CA GLN A 660 -62.08 41.19 -26.07
C GLN A 660 -61.98 40.63 -24.65
N ALA A 661 -60.85 39.99 -24.33
CA ALA A 661 -60.60 39.48 -22.98
C ALA A 661 -60.53 40.64 -21.96
N GLY A 662 -61.18 40.49 -20.81
CA GLY A 662 -61.29 41.51 -19.77
C GLY A 662 -62.19 42.69 -20.14
N GLN A 663 -62.87 42.65 -21.29
CA GLN A 663 -63.76 43.72 -21.75
C GLN A 663 -65.20 43.42 -21.32
N GLU A 664 -65.89 44.44 -20.85
CA GLU A 664 -67.35 44.46 -20.74
C GLU A 664 -67.90 45.34 -21.87
N ILE A 665 -68.73 44.76 -22.74
CA ILE A 665 -69.29 45.45 -23.91
C ILE A 665 -70.81 45.34 -23.92
N VAL A 666 -71.46 46.46 -24.25
CA VAL A 666 -72.91 46.52 -24.51
C VAL A 666 -73.09 46.77 -26.00
N GLY A 667 -73.56 45.77 -26.73
CA GLY A 667 -73.91 45.93 -28.14
C GLY A 667 -75.37 46.34 -28.33
N VAL A 668 -75.68 46.75 -29.55
CA VAL A 668 -77.01 47.27 -29.88
C VAL A 668 -77.48 46.66 -31.20
N VAL A 669 -78.68 46.06 -31.19
CA VAL A 669 -79.37 45.64 -32.41
C VAL A 669 -80.38 46.73 -32.77
N LYS A 670 -80.19 47.36 -33.93
CA LYS A 670 -81.07 48.44 -34.40
C LYS A 670 -82.18 47.87 -35.28
N VAL A 671 -83.43 48.13 -34.91
CA VAL A 671 -84.59 47.90 -35.77
C VAL A 671 -84.92 49.25 -36.43
N PRO A 672 -84.83 49.38 -37.75
CA PRO A 672 -85.00 50.66 -38.43
C PRO A 672 -86.49 51.01 -38.52
N THR A 673 -87.09 51.50 -37.44
CA THR A 673 -88.48 51.98 -37.46
C THR A 673 -88.57 53.44 -37.89
N ALA A 674 -89.73 53.83 -38.41
CA ALA A 674 -90.08 55.17 -38.84
C ALA A 674 -91.55 55.45 -38.48
N VAL A 675 -91.96 56.71 -38.47
CA VAL A 675 -93.33 57.12 -38.15
C VAL A 675 -93.93 57.88 -39.32
N ILE A 676 -95.16 57.54 -39.71
CA ILE A 676 -95.90 58.24 -40.76
C ILE A 676 -97.20 58.85 -40.20
N ASN A 677 -97.47 60.09 -40.61
CA ASN A 677 -98.71 60.80 -40.35
C ASN A 677 -99.31 61.18 -41.70
N VAL A 678 -100.58 60.85 -41.94
CA VAL A 678 -101.26 61.15 -43.21
C VAL A 678 -102.27 62.27 -42.98
N THR A 679 -102.29 63.27 -43.86
CA THR A 679 -103.28 64.35 -43.88
C THR A 679 -103.93 64.40 -45.27
N VAL A 680 -105.26 64.50 -45.34
CA VAL A 680 -106.00 64.46 -46.61
C VAL A 680 -106.65 65.81 -46.88
N LEU A 681 -106.41 66.37 -48.06
CA LEU A 681 -106.76 67.74 -48.44
C LEU A 681 -107.51 67.79 -49.79
N ASP A 682 -108.28 68.84 -50.05
CA ASP A 682 -108.91 69.11 -51.36
C ASP A 682 -108.02 69.96 -52.29
N ASP A 683 -108.51 70.30 -53.50
CA ASP A 683 -107.75 71.12 -54.47
C ASP A 683 -107.38 72.53 -53.95
N GLU A 684 -108.12 73.07 -52.97
CA GLU A 684 -107.83 74.35 -52.31
C GLU A 684 -106.97 74.18 -51.04
N ARG A 685 -106.47 72.96 -50.80
CA ARG A 685 -105.72 72.55 -49.59
C ARG A 685 -106.51 72.68 -48.28
N LYS A 686 -107.84 72.57 -48.34
CA LYS A 686 -108.68 72.48 -47.14
C LYS A 686 -108.79 71.02 -46.66
N PRO A 687 -108.80 70.77 -45.34
CA PRO A 687 -108.91 69.42 -44.78
C PRO A 687 -110.17 68.70 -45.25
N LEU A 688 -109.99 67.48 -45.76
CA LEU A 688 -111.07 66.60 -46.21
C LEU A 688 -111.39 65.49 -45.21
N ASP A 689 -110.79 65.48 -44.02
CA ASP A 689 -110.88 64.40 -43.02
C ASP A 689 -112.31 63.90 -42.76
N LYS A 690 -113.31 64.80 -42.78
CA LYS A 690 -114.74 64.46 -42.59
C LYS A 690 -115.36 63.67 -43.74
N TYR A 691 -114.75 63.75 -44.91
CA TYR A 691 -115.21 63.17 -46.16
C TYR A 691 -114.32 62.04 -46.68
N VAL A 692 -113.28 61.68 -45.90
CA VAL A 692 -112.43 60.52 -46.18
C VAL A 692 -113.22 59.24 -45.92
N GLU A 693 -113.26 58.37 -46.91
CA GLU A 693 -113.89 57.05 -46.82
C GLU A 693 -112.89 56.02 -46.30
N LEU A 694 -111.66 56.04 -46.82
CA LEU A 694 -110.56 55.19 -46.34
C LEU A 694 -109.18 55.73 -46.74
N VAL A 695 -108.19 55.38 -45.92
CA VAL A 695 -106.75 55.54 -46.16
C VAL A 695 -106.09 54.17 -46.02
N PHE A 696 -105.33 53.74 -47.01
CA PHE A 696 -104.62 52.46 -46.99
C PHE A 696 -103.11 52.71 -46.92
N VAL A 697 -102.46 52.17 -45.89
CA VAL A 697 -101.00 52.25 -45.67
C VAL A 697 -100.50 50.88 -45.26
N ASN A 698 -99.45 50.38 -45.92
CA ASN A 698 -98.77 49.13 -45.57
C ASN A 698 -99.70 47.90 -45.39
N GLY A 699 -100.68 47.72 -46.28
CA GLY A 699 -101.59 46.57 -46.18
C GLY A 699 -102.78 46.76 -45.26
N GLU A 700 -102.81 47.84 -44.46
CA GLU A 700 -103.88 48.13 -43.51
C GLU A 700 -104.79 49.27 -43.98
N THR A 701 -106.09 49.14 -43.72
CA THR A 701 -107.12 50.13 -44.06
C THR A 701 -107.55 50.90 -42.83
N TYR A 702 -107.46 52.23 -42.90
CA TYR A 702 -107.86 53.17 -41.86
C TYR A 702 -109.06 53.98 -42.34
N THR A 703 -110.08 54.13 -41.51
CA THR A 703 -111.28 54.94 -41.81
C THR A 703 -111.09 56.43 -41.52
N LYS A 704 -109.93 56.81 -40.97
CA LYS A 704 -109.46 58.19 -40.79
C LYS A 704 -107.97 58.25 -41.13
N PRO A 705 -107.42 59.40 -41.52
CA PRO A 705 -105.99 59.53 -41.77
C PRO A 705 -105.17 59.15 -40.52
N PRO A 706 -104.28 58.15 -40.59
CA PRO A 706 -103.52 57.68 -39.43
C PRO A 706 -102.48 58.72 -38.97
N ILE A 707 -102.34 58.87 -37.65
CA ILE A 707 -101.34 59.72 -36.99
C ILE A 707 -100.50 58.82 -36.08
N ASN A 708 -99.18 59.03 -36.09
CA ASN A 708 -98.14 58.32 -35.38
C ASN A 708 -98.06 56.82 -35.71
N LEU A 709 -98.31 56.45 -36.97
CA LEU A 709 -98.22 55.06 -37.39
C LEU A 709 -96.75 54.64 -37.49
N GLU A 710 -96.30 53.77 -36.59
CA GLU A 710 -94.93 53.23 -36.59
C GLU A 710 -94.81 52.07 -37.59
N LEU A 711 -93.90 52.22 -38.54
CA LEU A 711 -93.59 51.25 -39.59
C LEU A 711 -92.09 50.99 -39.63
N LEU A 712 -91.65 50.06 -40.47
CA LEU A 712 -90.23 49.96 -40.79
C LEU A 712 -89.84 51.09 -41.75
N ALA A 713 -88.56 51.44 -41.79
CA ALA A 713 -88.02 52.31 -42.82
C ALA A 713 -88.06 51.57 -44.16
N ASP A 714 -89.01 51.94 -45.01
CA ASP A 714 -89.21 51.36 -46.32
C ASP A 714 -90.03 52.31 -47.22
N LYS A 715 -90.34 51.85 -48.43
CA LYS A 715 -91.25 52.51 -49.36
C LYS A 715 -92.67 51.98 -49.19
N TYR A 716 -93.62 52.89 -49.02
CA TYR A 716 -95.04 52.59 -48.85
C TYR A 716 -95.89 53.31 -49.89
N GLN A 717 -96.95 52.67 -50.37
CA GLN A 717 -98.00 53.35 -51.13
C GLN A 717 -99.13 53.73 -50.19
N VAL A 718 -99.41 55.03 -50.08
CA VAL A 718 -100.55 55.57 -49.35
C VAL A 718 -101.67 55.84 -50.35
N ARG A 719 -102.80 55.17 -50.19
CA ARG A 719 -103.97 55.31 -51.05
C ARG A 719 -105.13 55.90 -50.26
N VAL A 720 -105.74 56.96 -50.79
CA VAL A 720 -106.80 57.72 -50.12
C VAL A 720 -108.01 57.79 -51.03
N ARG A 721 -109.19 57.51 -50.48
CA ARG A 721 -110.48 57.74 -51.15
C ARG A 721 -111.33 58.73 -50.36
N ALA A 722 -111.81 59.78 -51.03
CA ALA A 722 -112.69 60.80 -50.46
C ALA A 722 -113.64 61.35 -51.52
N LEU A 723 -114.93 61.53 -51.17
CA LEU A 723 -115.98 62.06 -52.05
C LEU A 723 -116.04 61.37 -53.42
N GLY A 724 -115.94 60.02 -53.43
CA GLY A 724 -115.95 59.23 -54.65
C GLY A 724 -114.73 59.40 -55.57
N LYS A 725 -113.66 60.07 -55.12
CA LYS A 725 -112.38 60.22 -55.82
C LYS A 725 -111.27 59.49 -55.07
N GLU A 726 -110.29 58.96 -55.82
CA GLU A 726 -109.20 58.16 -55.25
C GLU A 726 -107.84 58.64 -55.75
N VAL A 727 -106.87 58.71 -54.84
CA VAL A 727 -105.48 59.10 -55.11
C VAL A 727 -104.52 58.12 -54.44
N VAL A 728 -103.42 57.81 -55.12
CA VAL A 728 -102.32 57.01 -54.59
C VAL A 728 -101.04 57.83 -54.63
N GLN A 729 -100.29 57.84 -53.53
CA GLN A 729 -98.99 58.49 -53.42
C GLN A 729 -97.95 57.53 -52.83
N GLU A 730 -96.77 57.47 -53.42
CA GLU A 730 -95.63 56.73 -52.86
C GLU A 730 -94.89 57.59 -51.83
N VAL A 731 -94.54 56.97 -50.71
CA VAL A 731 -93.88 57.59 -49.57
C VAL A 731 -92.69 56.74 -49.16
N VAL A 732 -91.50 57.34 -49.10
CA VAL A 732 -90.30 56.70 -48.58
C VAL A 732 -90.07 57.17 -47.15
N LEU A 733 -89.90 56.22 -46.22
CA LEU A 733 -89.57 56.47 -44.81
C LEU A 733 -88.15 56.02 -44.51
N GLY A 734 -87.33 56.92 -43.95
CA GLY A 734 -86.01 56.62 -43.39
C GLY A 734 -86.06 56.17 -41.93
N SER A 735 -85.03 55.47 -41.46
CA SER A 735 -84.93 55.05 -40.05
C SER A 735 -84.90 56.26 -39.12
N GLY A 736 -85.79 56.29 -38.13
CA GLY A 736 -85.94 57.41 -37.19
C GLY A 736 -86.60 58.65 -37.80
N GLU A 737 -87.15 58.55 -39.02
CA GLU A 737 -87.89 59.64 -39.66
C GLU A 737 -89.33 59.64 -39.16
N ALA A 738 -89.84 60.81 -38.75
CA ALA A 738 -91.26 61.06 -38.59
C ALA A 738 -91.72 61.94 -39.76
N LYS A 739 -92.57 61.39 -40.64
CA LYS A 739 -92.94 62.04 -41.91
C LYS A 739 -94.42 62.35 -41.97
N ASN A 740 -94.74 63.62 -42.19
CA ASN A 740 -96.10 64.06 -42.51
C ASN A 740 -96.30 64.00 -44.03
N VAL A 741 -97.33 63.31 -44.46
CA VAL A 741 -97.68 63.12 -45.88
C VAL A 741 -99.03 63.76 -46.14
N GLU A 742 -99.02 64.84 -46.91
CA GLU A 742 -100.23 65.53 -47.36
C GLU A 742 -100.68 64.97 -48.71
N ILE A 743 -101.92 64.48 -48.76
CA ILE A 743 -102.50 63.89 -49.96
C ILE A 743 -103.67 64.76 -50.42
N VAL A 744 -103.47 65.45 -51.54
CA VAL A 744 -104.50 66.27 -52.19
C VAL A 744 -105.35 65.38 -53.10
N VAL A 745 -106.67 65.43 -52.97
CA VAL A 745 -107.63 64.65 -53.78
C VAL A 745 -108.26 65.56 -54.85
N PRO A 746 -107.88 65.46 -56.14
CA PRO A 746 -108.32 66.42 -57.14
C PRO A 746 -109.80 66.35 -57.51
N GLY A 747 -110.38 67.49 -57.88
CA GLY A 747 -111.78 67.64 -58.28
C GLY A 747 -112.78 67.60 -57.13
N THR A 748 -112.31 67.80 -55.90
CA THR A 748 -113.11 67.78 -54.66
C THR A 748 -113.26 69.17 -54.01
N ALA A 749 -112.60 70.20 -54.54
CA ALA A 749 -112.86 71.58 -54.15
C ALA A 749 -114.29 72.01 -54.52
N GLY A 750 -114.92 72.69 -53.58
CA GLY A 750 -116.32 73.05 -53.67
C GLY A 750 -116.77 73.86 -52.48
N VAL A 751 -118.05 74.25 -52.51
CA VAL A 751 -118.67 74.98 -51.40
C VAL A 751 -119.59 74.02 -50.66
N ASP A 752 -119.46 73.97 -49.34
CA ASP A 752 -120.36 73.21 -48.48
C ASP A 752 -121.68 73.98 -48.34
N ILE A 753 -122.78 73.40 -48.83
CA ILE A 753 -124.13 73.95 -48.68
C ILE A 753 -125.02 72.88 -48.07
N GLY A 754 -125.57 73.14 -46.88
CA GLY A 754 -126.48 72.22 -46.20
C GLY A 754 -125.85 70.91 -45.73
N GLY A 755 -124.52 70.88 -45.51
CA GLY A 755 -123.81 69.70 -44.99
C GLY A 755 -123.31 68.72 -46.05
N THR A 756 -123.54 69.01 -47.33
CA THR A 756 -123.00 68.24 -48.46
C THR A 756 -122.05 69.12 -49.26
N ARG A 757 -120.88 68.57 -49.62
CA ARG A 757 -119.89 69.29 -50.44
C ARG A 757 -120.31 69.20 -51.91
N LEU A 758 -120.69 70.34 -52.50
CA LEU A 758 -120.96 70.46 -53.93
C LEU A 758 -119.68 70.94 -54.63
N THR A 759 -119.10 70.08 -55.48
CA THR A 759 -117.85 70.41 -56.16
C THR A 759 -118.08 71.44 -57.28
N TYR A 760 -117.09 72.29 -57.53
CA TYR A 760 -117.20 73.34 -58.56
C TYR A 760 -117.44 72.79 -59.96
N THR A 761 -116.94 71.58 -60.24
CA THR A 761 -117.18 70.88 -61.51
C THR A 761 -118.66 70.50 -61.68
N THR A 762 -119.36 70.14 -60.61
CA THR A 762 -120.80 69.91 -60.64
C THR A 762 -121.58 71.21 -60.83
N LEU A 763 -121.13 72.32 -60.23
CA LEU A 763 -121.74 73.65 -60.40
C LEU A 763 -121.62 74.18 -61.84
N GLY A 764 -120.47 73.97 -62.50
CA GLY A 764 -120.25 74.40 -63.89
C GLY A 764 -121.14 73.71 -64.94
N ALA A 765 -121.48 72.44 -64.72
CA ALA A 765 -122.35 71.68 -65.64
C ALA A 765 -123.81 72.17 -65.64
N ILE A 766 -124.30 72.70 -64.52
CA ILE A 766 -125.66 73.22 -64.38
C ILE A 766 -125.84 74.55 -65.16
N ALA A 767 -124.80 75.39 -65.19
CA ALA A 767 -124.86 76.70 -65.85
C ALA A 767 -124.89 76.63 -67.40
N ALA A 768 -124.24 75.63 -68.01
CA ALA A 768 -124.15 75.50 -69.47
C ALA A 768 -125.48 75.09 -70.15
N GLY A 769 -126.38 74.40 -69.42
CA GLY A 769 -127.66 73.94 -69.97
C GLY A 769 -128.70 75.05 -70.17
N ILE A 770 -128.58 76.18 -69.47
CA ILE A 770 -129.57 77.28 -69.51
C ILE A 770 -129.37 78.18 -70.74
N ALA A 771 -128.15 78.27 -71.29
CA ALA A 771 -127.80 79.21 -72.36
C ALA A 771 -128.28 78.78 -73.77
N THR A 772 -128.44 77.48 -74.03
CA THR A 772 -128.80 76.94 -75.35
C THR A 772 -130.27 77.15 -75.72
N SER A 773 -131.16 77.32 -74.75
CA SER A 773 -132.61 77.47 -75.00
C SER A 773 -133.02 78.85 -75.56
N VAL A 774 -132.20 79.88 -75.41
CA VAL A 774 -132.58 81.29 -75.69
C VAL A 774 -132.33 81.70 -77.16
N VAL A 775 -131.43 81.04 -77.89
CA VAL A 775 -130.98 81.48 -79.24
C VAL A 775 -131.93 81.06 -80.37
N ALA A 776 -132.63 79.93 -80.26
CA ALA A 776 -133.47 79.41 -81.35
C ALA A 776 -134.76 80.23 -81.59
N VAL A 777 -135.29 80.91 -80.57
CA VAL A 777 -136.52 81.71 -80.66
C VAL A 777 -136.30 83.03 -81.42
N GLY A 778 -135.06 83.56 -81.44
CA GLY A 778 -134.74 84.85 -82.06
C GLY A 778 -134.72 84.85 -83.59
N ILE A 779 -134.42 83.73 -84.25
CA ILE A 779 -134.23 83.67 -85.71
C ILE A 779 -135.56 83.61 -86.47
N TYR A 780 -136.61 83.03 -85.87
CA TYR A 780 -137.95 82.93 -86.50
C TYR A 780 -138.70 84.29 -86.60
N ALA A 781 -138.35 85.27 -85.76
CA ALA A 781 -139.07 86.53 -85.66
C ALA A 781 -138.61 87.64 -86.63
N MET A 782 -137.47 87.50 -87.33
CA MET A 782 -136.73 88.70 -87.74
C MET A 782 -136.85 89.25 -89.17
N LYS A 783 -137.59 88.72 -90.18
CA LYS A 783 -137.75 89.52 -91.43
C LYS A 783 -138.90 89.24 -92.40
N ARG A 784 -140.10 88.94 -91.88
CA ARG A 784 -141.35 89.51 -92.42
C ARG A 784 -141.40 90.99 -91.99
N ARG A 785 -141.03 91.98 -92.81
CA ARG A 785 -141.55 93.39 -92.79
C ARG A 785 -140.78 94.35 -93.73
N LYS A 786 -141.57 95.14 -94.49
CA LYS A 786 -141.28 96.21 -95.50
C LYS A 786 -141.07 95.66 -96.93
N LYS A 787 -142.04 95.61 -97.87
CA LYS A 787 -143.19 96.46 -98.28
C LYS A 787 -142.78 97.78 -98.98
N THR A 788 -143.31 97.94 -100.21
CA THR A 788 -143.15 98.94 -101.31
C THR A 788 -141.82 98.95 -102.06
#